data_AF-A0A351T7E2-F1
#
_entry.id   AF-A0A351T7E2-F1
#
_cell.length_a   1.000
_cell.length_b   1.000
_cell.length_c   1.000
_cell.angle_alpha   90.00
_cell.angle_beta   90.00
_cell.angle_gamma   90.00
#
_symmetry.space_group_name_H-M   'P 1'
#
loop_
_entity.id
_entity.type
_entity.pdbx_description
1 polymer ?
#
loop_
_entity_poly.entity_id
_entity_poly.type
_entity_poly.pdbx_seq_one_letter_code
_entity_poly.pdbx_strand_id
1 'polypeptide(L)'
;EGQKLQQQLLDAAKPHLLRVMGPNCVGLLVPGCHLNASFAHVGAQPGHLAFVTQSGAVLTSVLDWAEGRGIGFSHMVSLGGMADVDFGDMLDYLAADRQVSAILLYVESITHARKFMSAARAAARLKPVIVIKAGRHAAAAKAAASHTGALAGSDAVYDAAFRRAGMLRVTELEELFDAVETLAARVQPVGERLAILTNGGGMGVLATDRLMDESGQLAELSDDTLTALNDCLPRTWSHGNPVDIIGDAPGARYGAATEALLRDRGVDALVVLNCPTAIADSVEAAEAVTGHLRDSHKPVLTSWLGGARAEPSRKLFRAHGIPTYETPGQAINAFSHMVRYQRNQDLLMQTPSTGSDGGNGDREAVAALIDRARTEGREWLNEAEAKQALAAYAIPIVETRTAPDPEKAGAIAAAFDAPVALKIVSRDITHKSDAGGVMLNLEGADAVRASAEAMLTRLRKSHPDAALEGFAVQPMVSQKGASELIVGMSDDATFGPVILFGEGGTAVEIVADKAIGLPPLNDVLARDLIGRTKVMRKLRGYRDVPAADIDGVIGVLIAISQLVADMPAIAELDINPLIASDKGVMALDARIRIHGAAETRDDRLAISPYPAGLSGQISARNGADYSLRPIRPEDEPDLIAMVEQLDPEDARLRFMSSMRRMSHRLAARLTQIDYDREMAFIALDDAGIAGVVRLTADPDNERAEYAVLVRSPLKGTGLGFALMQHIIDHARARGIKTLFGHVLKENHAMLSLAAELGFMTEPVEGESDQLRVVLDLRSP
;
A
#
# COMPACT_ATOMS: atom_id res chain seq x y z
N GLU A 1 -29.75 15.51 16.45
CA GLU A 1 -29.54 15.76 17.90
C GLU A 1 -28.23 15.17 18.40
N GLY A 2 -27.98 13.87 18.23
CA GLY A 2 -26.72 13.22 18.67
C GLY A 2 -25.42 13.89 18.18
N GLN A 3 -25.31 14.22 16.89
CA GLN A 3 -24.14 14.95 16.33
C GLN A 3 -23.92 16.32 17.00
N LYS A 4 -24.99 17.02 17.38
CA LYS A 4 -24.89 18.32 18.06
C LYS A 4 -24.32 18.15 19.48
N LEU A 5 -24.79 17.15 20.22
CA LEU A 5 -24.26 16.83 21.56
C LEU A 5 -22.80 16.39 21.49
N GLN A 6 -22.44 15.60 20.47
CA GLN A 6 -21.06 15.22 20.21
C GLN A 6 -20.18 16.46 19.98
N GLN A 7 -20.59 17.41 19.15
CA GLN A 7 -19.82 18.63 18.94
C GLN A 7 -19.68 19.46 20.23
N GLN A 8 -20.76 19.58 21.01
CA GLN A 8 -20.72 20.29 22.30
C GLN A 8 -19.75 19.64 23.31
N LEU A 9 -19.66 18.30 23.31
CA LEU A 9 -18.69 17.56 24.11
C LEU A 9 -17.25 17.89 23.70
N LEU A 10 -16.97 17.91 22.39
CA LEU A 10 -15.64 18.26 21.86
C LEU A 10 -15.26 19.71 22.14
N ASP A 11 -16.21 20.64 21.95
CA ASP A 11 -16.01 22.06 22.21
C ASP A 11 -15.72 22.33 23.69
N ALA A 12 -16.32 21.55 24.60
CA ALA A 12 -16.05 21.63 26.04
C ALA A 12 -14.71 21.00 26.43
N ALA A 13 -14.25 19.97 25.72
CA ALA A 13 -12.97 19.31 26.01
C ALA A 13 -11.75 20.11 25.49
N LYS A 14 -11.90 20.76 24.33
CA LYS A 14 -10.82 21.46 23.60
C LYS A 14 -10.02 22.49 24.44
N PRO A 15 -10.64 23.38 25.26
CA PRO A 15 -9.90 24.37 26.05
C PRO A 15 -8.98 23.76 27.11
N HIS A 16 -9.19 22.48 27.46
CA HIS A 16 -8.47 21.79 28.53
C HIS A 16 -7.47 20.76 28.00
N LEU A 17 -7.28 20.67 26.67
CA LEU A 17 -6.46 19.63 26.02
C LEU A 17 -6.86 18.20 26.45
N LEU A 18 -8.13 18.03 26.83
CA LEU A 18 -8.69 16.74 27.20
C LEU A 18 -9.07 15.98 25.93
N ARG A 19 -8.58 14.74 25.79
CA ARG A 19 -8.97 13.84 24.71
C ARG A 19 -10.14 12.94 25.12
N VAL A 20 -11.01 12.60 24.17
CA VAL A 20 -12.23 11.82 24.40
C VAL A 20 -12.20 10.52 23.59
N MET A 21 -12.25 9.37 24.28
CA MET A 21 -12.46 8.06 23.66
C MET A 21 -13.95 7.72 23.64
N GLY A 22 -14.47 7.24 22.51
CA GLY A 22 -15.90 7.05 22.30
C GLY A 22 -16.53 8.19 21.50
N PRO A 23 -17.80 8.56 21.75
CA PRO A 23 -18.74 8.00 22.73
C PRO A 23 -19.21 6.59 22.33
N ASN A 24 -20.14 6.00 23.09
CA ASN A 24 -20.73 4.68 22.81
C ASN A 24 -19.68 3.56 22.69
N CYS A 25 -18.76 3.50 23.65
CA CYS A 25 -17.72 2.48 23.72
C CYS A 25 -17.87 1.63 24.98
N VAL A 26 -17.30 0.42 24.96
CA VAL A 26 -17.22 -0.46 26.14
C VAL A 26 -16.19 0.04 27.15
N GLY A 27 -15.22 0.84 26.70
CA GLY A 27 -14.08 1.28 27.48
C GLY A 27 -12.80 0.56 27.07
N LEU A 28 -11.84 0.48 28.00
CA LEU A 28 -10.52 -0.11 27.75
C LEU A 28 -10.02 -0.96 28.90
N LEU A 29 -9.18 -1.95 28.55
CA LEU A 29 -8.48 -2.83 29.48
C LEU A 29 -6.99 -2.80 29.17
N VAL A 30 -6.15 -2.64 30.19
CA VAL A 30 -4.69 -2.72 30.11
C VAL A 30 -4.20 -3.65 31.22
N PRO A 31 -4.14 -4.97 30.96
CA PRO A 31 -3.82 -5.97 31.97
C PRO A 31 -2.44 -5.79 32.61
N GLY A 32 -1.46 -5.29 31.86
CA GLY A 32 -0.08 -5.09 32.34
C GLY A 32 0.03 -4.11 33.52
N CYS A 33 -0.93 -3.20 33.69
CA CYS A 33 -1.02 -2.30 34.84
C CYS A 33 -2.28 -2.55 35.69
N HIS A 34 -2.94 -3.70 35.50
CA HIS A 34 -4.17 -4.08 36.20
C HIS A 34 -5.33 -3.07 36.03
N LEU A 35 -5.37 -2.34 34.92
CA LEU A 35 -6.44 -1.39 34.63
C LEU A 35 -7.58 -2.08 33.86
N ASN A 36 -8.77 -2.03 34.42
CA ASN A 36 -10.01 -2.34 33.70
C ASN A 36 -10.96 -1.15 33.85
N ALA A 37 -10.98 -0.27 32.84
CA ALA A 37 -11.88 0.87 32.74
C ALA A 37 -12.97 0.55 31.70
N SER A 38 -13.61 -0.61 31.85
CA SER A 38 -14.64 -1.10 30.94
C SER A 38 -15.78 -1.75 31.72
N PHE A 39 -16.89 -2.01 31.03
CA PHE A 39 -17.98 -2.85 31.53
C PHE A 39 -18.01 -4.24 30.88
N ALA A 40 -16.86 -4.77 30.47
CA ALA A 40 -16.74 -6.13 29.95
C ALA A 40 -17.08 -7.18 31.03
N HIS A 41 -17.62 -8.32 30.61
CA HIS A 41 -18.14 -9.36 31.51
C HIS A 41 -17.04 -10.28 32.11
N VAL A 42 -15.86 -10.30 31.50
CA VAL A 42 -14.66 -11.03 31.94
C VAL A 42 -13.45 -10.09 31.90
N GLY A 43 -12.35 -10.48 32.55
CA GLY A 43 -11.09 -9.74 32.52
C GLY A 43 -10.15 -10.24 31.41
N ALA A 44 -9.18 -9.42 31.01
CA ALA A 44 -8.14 -9.81 30.05
C ALA A 44 -6.90 -10.34 30.76
N GLN A 45 -6.33 -11.44 30.24
CA GLN A 45 -5.04 -11.96 30.70
C GLN A 45 -3.89 -11.09 30.16
N PRO A 46 -2.80 -10.87 30.92
CA PRO A 46 -1.63 -10.17 30.42
C PRO A 46 -0.97 -10.86 29.21
N GLY A 47 -0.62 -10.08 28.20
CA GLY A 47 0.12 -10.54 27.04
C GLY A 47 0.67 -9.37 26.20
N HIS A 48 1.00 -9.64 24.95
CA HIS A 48 1.68 -8.68 24.07
C HIS A 48 0.84 -8.19 22.89
N LEU A 49 -0.40 -8.66 22.75
CA LEU A 49 -1.29 -8.29 21.65
C LEU A 49 -2.14 -7.09 22.02
N ALA A 50 -2.21 -6.08 21.15
CA ALA A 50 -3.16 -4.98 21.30
C ALA A 50 -4.36 -5.22 20.39
N PHE A 51 -5.57 -5.22 20.94
CA PHE A 51 -6.81 -5.32 20.16
C PHE A 51 -7.62 -4.02 20.23
N VAL A 52 -7.87 -3.41 19.06
CA VAL A 52 -8.60 -2.15 18.92
C VAL A 52 -9.82 -2.39 18.02
N THR A 53 -11.01 -2.06 18.50
CA THR A 53 -12.25 -2.35 17.78
C THR A 53 -13.24 -1.19 17.87
N GLN A 54 -13.94 -0.92 16.76
CA GLN A 54 -15.08 0.00 16.76
C GLN A 54 -16.31 -0.61 17.47
N SER A 55 -16.45 -1.95 17.42
CA SER A 55 -17.60 -2.67 17.97
C SER A 55 -17.35 -3.15 19.40
N GLY A 56 -18.22 -2.73 20.31
CA GLY A 56 -18.23 -3.20 21.70
C GLY A 56 -18.56 -4.68 21.86
N ALA A 57 -19.52 -5.18 21.07
CA ALA A 57 -19.90 -6.60 21.10
C ALA A 57 -18.72 -7.49 20.68
N VAL A 58 -18.00 -7.10 19.63
CA VAL A 58 -16.80 -7.81 19.18
C VAL A 58 -15.72 -7.81 20.26
N LEU A 59 -15.49 -6.68 20.95
CA LEU A 59 -14.55 -6.61 22.08
C LEU A 59 -14.88 -7.69 23.12
N THR A 60 -16.13 -7.72 23.57
CA THR A 60 -16.55 -8.64 24.63
C THR A 60 -16.50 -10.11 24.18
N SER A 61 -16.87 -10.41 22.94
CA SER A 61 -16.82 -11.79 22.42
C SER A 61 -15.40 -12.30 22.23
N VAL A 62 -14.50 -11.44 21.72
CA VAL A 62 -13.08 -11.80 21.57
C VAL A 62 -12.44 -12.05 22.94
N LEU A 63 -12.82 -11.27 23.95
CA LEU A 63 -12.29 -11.42 25.30
C LEU A 63 -12.66 -12.77 25.93
N ASP A 64 -13.92 -13.18 25.83
CA ASP A 64 -14.41 -14.49 26.31
C ASP A 64 -13.74 -15.66 25.58
N TRP A 65 -13.65 -15.56 24.25
CA TRP A 65 -13.02 -16.59 23.42
C TRP A 65 -11.52 -16.72 23.68
N ALA A 66 -10.82 -15.62 23.93
CA ALA A 66 -9.39 -15.60 24.21
C ALA A 66 -9.04 -16.29 25.54
N GLU A 67 -9.91 -16.21 26.55
CA GLU A 67 -9.73 -16.88 27.84
C GLU A 67 -9.60 -18.40 27.66
N GLY A 68 -10.47 -19.01 26.85
CA GLY A 68 -10.45 -20.45 26.58
C GLY A 68 -9.22 -20.93 25.79
N ARG A 69 -8.56 -20.03 25.03
CA ARG A 69 -7.35 -20.33 24.24
C ARG A 69 -6.04 -19.90 24.91
N GLY A 70 -6.12 -19.28 26.09
CA GLY A 70 -4.93 -18.78 26.81
C GLY A 70 -4.24 -17.61 26.10
N ILE A 71 -4.99 -16.80 25.35
CA ILE A 71 -4.46 -15.65 24.61
C ILE A 71 -4.50 -14.42 25.52
N GLY A 72 -3.35 -13.77 25.71
CA GLY A 72 -3.20 -12.57 26.52
C GLY A 72 -3.07 -11.29 25.70
N PHE A 73 -3.49 -10.17 26.29
CA PHE A 73 -3.47 -8.85 25.67
C PHE A 73 -2.64 -7.84 26.47
N SER A 74 -1.98 -6.93 25.75
CA SER A 74 -1.39 -5.72 26.33
C SER A 74 -2.48 -4.65 26.49
N HIS A 75 -3.32 -4.49 25.46
CA HIS A 75 -4.39 -3.50 25.40
C HIS A 75 -5.62 -4.10 24.74
N MET A 76 -6.79 -3.79 25.27
CA MET A 76 -8.07 -4.00 24.61
C MET A 76 -8.86 -2.71 24.66
N VAL A 77 -9.19 -2.15 23.49
CA VAL A 77 -9.74 -0.80 23.37
C VAL A 77 -10.97 -0.81 22.47
N SER A 78 -12.10 -0.37 23.02
CA SER A 78 -13.31 -0.09 22.26
C SER A 78 -13.37 1.39 21.92
N LEU A 79 -13.35 1.73 20.62
CA LEU A 79 -13.36 3.11 20.15
C LEU A 79 -14.78 3.69 19.97
N GLY A 80 -15.79 2.84 19.81
CA GLY A 80 -17.18 3.27 19.63
C GLY A 80 -17.34 4.24 18.45
N GLY A 81 -17.90 5.42 18.73
CA GLY A 81 -18.20 6.45 17.74
C GLY A 81 -17.00 7.22 17.20
N MET A 82 -15.80 7.09 17.77
CA MET A 82 -14.58 7.79 17.33
C MET A 82 -14.77 9.31 17.14
N ALA A 83 -15.39 9.98 18.10
CA ALA A 83 -15.65 11.42 18.00
C ALA A 83 -14.37 12.28 18.08
N ASP A 84 -13.34 11.79 18.77
CA ASP A 84 -12.03 12.44 18.88
C ASP A 84 -10.90 11.42 18.72
N VAL A 85 -10.71 10.52 19.68
CA VAL A 85 -9.71 9.45 19.55
C VAL A 85 -10.16 8.43 18.52
N ASP A 86 -9.35 8.24 17.47
CA ASP A 86 -9.62 7.32 16.37
C ASP A 86 -8.51 6.26 16.19
N PHE A 87 -8.63 5.43 15.16
CA PHE A 87 -7.63 4.40 14.85
C PHE A 87 -6.24 4.98 14.60
N GLY A 88 -6.13 6.20 14.05
CA GLY A 88 -4.84 6.85 13.80
C GLY A 88 -4.11 7.13 15.12
N ASP A 89 -4.80 7.72 16.10
CA ASP A 89 -4.22 7.98 17.42
C ASP A 89 -3.78 6.68 18.12
N MET A 90 -4.63 5.65 18.06
CA MET A 90 -4.33 4.36 18.70
C MET A 90 -3.16 3.65 18.05
N LEU A 91 -3.04 3.70 16.73
CA LEU A 91 -1.91 3.11 16.01
C LEU A 91 -0.60 3.81 16.39
N ASP A 92 -0.59 5.14 16.48
CA ASP A 92 0.58 5.89 16.93
C ASP A 92 1.00 5.52 18.36
N TYR A 93 0.04 5.52 19.28
CA TYR A 93 0.28 5.16 20.68
C TYR A 93 0.83 3.73 20.81
N LEU A 94 0.20 2.76 20.15
CA LEU A 94 0.57 1.34 20.24
C LEU A 94 1.86 1.02 19.48
N ALA A 95 2.18 1.76 18.42
CA ALA A 95 3.44 1.61 17.69
C ALA A 95 4.65 1.92 18.59
N ALA A 96 4.55 2.97 19.41
CA ALA A 96 5.61 3.39 20.32
C ALA A 96 5.79 2.49 21.55
N ASP A 97 4.72 1.80 22.00
CA ASP A 97 4.76 0.97 23.20
C ASP A 97 5.55 -0.33 23.00
N ARG A 98 6.67 -0.50 23.70
CA ARG A 98 7.55 -1.68 23.59
C ARG A 98 6.91 -2.99 24.07
N GLN A 99 5.84 -2.95 24.86
CA GLN A 99 5.15 -4.16 25.34
C GLN A 99 4.28 -4.81 24.26
N VAL A 100 3.91 -4.05 23.22
CA VAL A 100 3.03 -4.50 22.14
C VAL A 100 3.87 -5.15 21.04
N SER A 101 3.62 -6.43 20.75
CA SER A 101 4.27 -7.19 19.66
C SER A 101 3.51 -7.15 18.35
N ALA A 102 2.17 -7.09 18.40
CA ALA A 102 1.30 -6.99 17.22
C ALA A 102 0.01 -6.22 17.56
N ILE A 103 -0.58 -5.58 16.54
CA ILE A 103 -1.79 -4.77 16.66
C ILE A 103 -2.90 -5.41 15.82
N LEU A 104 -4.05 -5.64 16.44
CA LEU A 104 -5.23 -6.27 15.85
C LEU A 104 -6.36 -5.25 15.78
N LEU A 105 -6.91 -5.06 14.59
CA LEU A 105 -7.92 -4.05 14.32
C LEU A 105 -9.24 -4.68 13.84
N TYR A 106 -10.36 -4.23 14.39
CA TYR A 106 -11.68 -4.43 13.82
C TYR A 106 -12.28 -3.09 13.41
N VAL A 107 -12.34 -2.86 12.10
CA VAL A 107 -12.70 -1.57 11.49
C VAL A 107 -14.06 -1.68 10.80
N GLU A 108 -15.00 -0.80 11.12
CA GLU A 108 -16.23 -0.64 10.33
C GLU A 108 -16.10 0.55 9.37
N SER A 109 -15.48 1.63 9.83
CA SER A 109 -15.24 2.87 9.06
C SER A 109 -13.97 3.58 9.54
N ILE A 110 -13.39 4.43 8.70
CA ILE A 110 -12.28 5.33 9.03
C ILE A 110 -12.79 6.78 8.92
N THR A 111 -12.42 7.62 9.90
CA THR A 111 -12.82 9.02 9.99
C THR A 111 -11.88 9.95 9.22
N HIS A 112 -10.57 9.80 9.41
CA HIS A 112 -9.54 10.66 8.81
C HIS A 112 -8.52 9.82 8.03
N ALA A 113 -8.70 9.69 6.71
CA ALA A 113 -7.87 8.80 5.90
C ALA A 113 -6.38 9.13 5.93
N ARG A 114 -5.98 10.40 5.76
CA ARG A 114 -4.56 10.78 5.77
C ARG A 114 -3.88 10.47 7.11
N LYS A 115 -4.51 10.87 8.22
CA LYS A 115 -4.03 10.55 9.58
C LYS A 115 -3.92 9.04 9.79
N PHE A 116 -4.94 8.28 9.38
CA PHE A 116 -4.95 6.82 9.48
C PHE A 116 -3.83 6.19 8.64
N MET A 117 -3.66 6.59 7.38
CA MET A 117 -2.64 6.05 6.50
C MET A 117 -1.22 6.36 7.00
N SER A 118 -1.01 7.58 7.49
CA SER A 118 0.24 7.99 8.16
C SER A 118 0.56 7.08 9.35
N ALA A 119 -0.36 6.97 10.32
CA ALA A 119 -0.17 6.16 11.53
C ALA A 119 -0.06 4.65 11.22
N ALA A 120 -0.89 4.13 10.31
CA ALA A 120 -0.88 2.72 9.94
C ALA A 120 0.42 2.32 9.24
N ARG A 121 0.94 3.14 8.32
CA ARG A 121 2.24 2.91 7.67
C ARG A 121 3.37 2.93 8.71
N ALA A 122 3.34 3.88 9.65
CA ALA A 122 4.31 3.94 10.73
C ALA A 122 4.27 2.69 11.63
N ALA A 123 3.08 2.27 12.05
CA ALA A 123 2.88 1.09 12.88
C ALA A 123 3.29 -0.21 12.17
N ALA A 124 2.85 -0.40 10.92
CA ALA A 124 3.10 -1.60 10.13
C ALA A 124 4.59 -1.82 9.77
N ARG A 125 5.40 -0.74 9.75
CA ARG A 125 6.87 -0.85 9.62
C ARG A 125 7.54 -1.42 10.86
N LEU A 126 6.95 -1.20 12.04
CA LEU A 126 7.52 -1.61 13.31
C LEU A 126 7.01 -2.96 13.75
N LYS A 127 5.72 -3.23 13.53
CA LYS A 127 4.99 -4.36 14.11
C LYS A 127 3.95 -4.88 13.11
N PRO A 128 3.63 -6.19 13.14
CA PRO A 128 2.48 -6.70 12.41
C PRO A 128 1.19 -5.98 12.83
N VAL A 129 0.48 -5.45 11.84
CA VAL A 129 -0.85 -4.88 12.00
C VAL A 129 -1.82 -5.70 11.17
N ILE A 130 -2.79 -6.34 11.83
CA ILE A 130 -3.76 -7.24 11.20
C ILE A 130 -5.15 -6.64 11.36
N VAL A 131 -5.92 -6.58 10.27
CA VAL A 131 -7.20 -5.87 10.22
C VAL A 131 -8.32 -6.74 9.68
N ILE A 132 -9.48 -6.69 10.34
CA ILE A 132 -10.76 -7.10 9.80
C ILE A 132 -11.56 -5.86 9.42
N LYS A 133 -12.11 -5.87 8.21
CA LYS A 133 -13.07 -4.86 7.75
C LYS A 133 -14.47 -5.41 7.71
N ALA A 134 -15.35 -4.85 8.52
CA ALA A 134 -16.78 -5.15 8.50
C ALA A 134 -17.47 -4.48 7.29
N GLY A 135 -18.66 -4.97 6.91
CA GLY A 135 -19.49 -4.31 5.89
C GLY A 135 -18.99 -4.46 4.44
N ARG A 136 -18.38 -5.61 4.09
CA ARG A 136 -17.72 -5.85 2.79
C ARG A 136 -18.67 -5.82 1.57
N HIS A 137 -19.92 -6.21 1.76
CA HIS A 137 -20.93 -6.25 0.70
C HIS A 137 -21.92 -5.11 0.86
N ALA A 138 -22.48 -4.59 -0.24
CA ALA A 138 -23.42 -3.46 -0.20
C ALA A 138 -24.57 -3.63 0.83
N ALA A 139 -25.10 -4.85 0.98
CA ALA A 139 -26.12 -5.14 1.99
C ALA A 139 -25.58 -5.04 3.44
N ALA A 140 -24.38 -5.55 3.69
CA ALA A 140 -23.71 -5.47 5.00
C ALA A 140 -23.19 -4.04 5.29
N ALA A 141 -22.74 -3.32 4.27
CA ALA A 141 -22.37 -1.92 4.32
C ALA A 141 -23.57 -1.05 4.72
N LYS A 142 -24.76 -1.31 4.15
CA LYS A 142 -26.00 -0.64 4.53
C LYS A 142 -26.40 -0.93 5.98
N ALA A 143 -26.21 -2.18 6.45
CA ALA A 143 -26.46 -2.55 7.84
C ALA A 143 -25.48 -1.86 8.81
N ALA A 144 -24.17 -1.83 8.49
CA ALA A 144 -23.15 -1.13 9.27
C ALA A 144 -23.36 0.39 9.28
N ALA A 145 -23.73 0.99 8.14
CA ALA A 145 -24.06 2.42 8.03
C ALA A 145 -25.31 2.79 8.85
N SER A 146 -26.29 1.89 8.94
CA SER A 146 -27.48 2.09 9.81
C SER A 146 -27.12 2.05 11.30
N HIS A 147 -26.03 1.37 11.66
CA HIS A 147 -25.54 1.24 13.03
C HIS A 147 -24.57 2.36 13.45
N THR A 148 -23.77 2.89 12.53
CA THR A 148 -22.75 3.93 12.79
C THR A 148 -23.13 5.33 12.31
N GLY A 149 -24.11 5.45 11.41
CA GLY A 149 -24.52 6.72 10.80
C GLY A 149 -23.54 7.30 9.78
N ALA A 150 -22.45 6.59 9.45
CA ALA A 150 -21.47 6.98 8.44
C ALA A 150 -21.73 6.28 7.09
N LEU A 151 -21.49 6.97 5.97
CA LEU A 151 -21.48 6.34 4.64
C LEU A 151 -20.33 5.33 4.56
N ALA A 152 -20.66 4.07 4.27
CA ALA A 152 -19.65 3.03 4.09
C ALA A 152 -18.93 3.22 2.74
N GLY A 153 -17.62 3.48 2.78
CA GLY A 153 -16.77 3.54 1.59
C GLY A 153 -16.63 2.18 0.90
N SER A 154 -16.12 2.19 -0.33
CA SER A 154 -15.98 0.96 -1.14
C SER A 154 -15.02 -0.04 -0.49
N ASP A 155 -15.44 -1.30 -0.32
CA ASP A 155 -14.59 -2.33 0.29
C ASP A 155 -13.27 -2.51 -0.46
N ALA A 156 -13.28 -2.39 -1.79
CA ALA A 156 -12.10 -2.47 -2.63
C ALA A 156 -11.11 -1.31 -2.39
N VAL A 157 -11.60 -0.13 -1.99
CA VAL A 157 -10.75 1.02 -1.62
C VAL A 157 -10.10 0.78 -0.26
N TYR A 158 -10.86 0.30 0.73
CA TYR A 158 -10.28 -0.13 2.02
C TYR A 158 -9.22 -1.23 1.82
N ASP A 159 -9.50 -2.18 0.93
CA ASP A 159 -8.59 -3.26 0.55
C ASP A 159 -7.26 -2.72 0.00
N ALA A 160 -7.34 -1.73 -0.91
CA ALA A 160 -6.18 -1.04 -1.46
C ALA A 160 -5.43 -0.23 -0.40
N ALA A 161 -6.15 0.47 0.48
CA ALA A 161 -5.57 1.24 1.57
C ALA A 161 -4.78 0.37 2.55
N PHE A 162 -5.36 -0.76 2.98
CA PHE A 162 -4.68 -1.65 3.92
C PHE A 162 -3.42 -2.29 3.34
N ARG A 163 -3.47 -2.72 2.07
CA ARG A 163 -2.27 -3.20 1.35
C ARG A 163 -1.21 -2.12 1.28
N ARG A 164 -1.60 -0.92 0.86
CA ARG A 164 -0.68 0.20 0.70
C ARG A 164 -0.10 0.68 2.03
N ALA A 165 -0.79 0.42 3.14
CA ALA A 165 -0.29 0.67 4.48
C ALA A 165 0.61 -0.44 5.04
N GLY A 166 0.75 -1.58 4.35
CA GLY A 166 1.53 -2.73 4.81
C GLY A 166 0.81 -3.62 5.83
N MET A 167 -0.49 -3.44 6.01
CA MET A 167 -1.30 -4.21 6.95
C MET A 167 -1.76 -5.54 6.34
N LEU A 168 -1.93 -6.57 7.15
CA LEU A 168 -2.54 -7.82 6.72
C LEU A 168 -4.05 -7.76 6.93
N ARG A 169 -4.83 -7.81 5.86
CA ARG A 169 -6.29 -7.98 5.96
C ARG A 169 -6.64 -9.47 6.11
N VAL A 170 -7.48 -9.77 7.10
CA VAL A 170 -8.13 -11.08 7.28
C VAL A 170 -9.65 -10.90 7.28
N THR A 171 -10.37 -12.01 7.18
CA THR A 171 -11.82 -12.00 6.95
C THR A 171 -12.64 -12.48 8.14
N GLU A 172 -12.05 -13.30 9.00
CA GLU A 172 -12.71 -13.88 10.16
C GLU A 172 -11.94 -13.58 11.46
N LEU A 173 -12.65 -13.56 12.59
CA LEU A 173 -12.04 -13.27 13.89
C LEU A 173 -10.98 -14.31 14.28
N GLU A 174 -11.19 -15.58 13.95
CA GLU A 174 -10.23 -16.64 14.24
C GLU A 174 -8.91 -16.42 13.47
N GLU A 175 -9.00 -15.95 12.23
CA GLU A 175 -7.84 -15.64 11.38
C GLU A 175 -6.94 -14.54 11.94
N LEU A 176 -7.43 -13.65 12.82
CA LEU A 176 -6.59 -12.65 13.49
C LEU A 176 -5.48 -13.34 14.29
N PHE A 177 -5.84 -14.38 15.04
CA PHE A 177 -4.94 -15.03 15.97
C PHE A 177 -4.02 -16.01 15.26
N ASP A 178 -4.55 -16.74 14.26
CA ASP A 178 -3.74 -17.58 13.38
C ASP A 178 -2.68 -16.74 12.64
N ALA A 179 -3.06 -15.55 12.17
CA ALA A 179 -2.13 -14.61 11.55
C ALA A 179 -1.06 -14.14 12.54
N VAL A 180 -1.40 -13.81 13.78
CA VAL A 180 -0.40 -13.44 14.81
C VAL A 180 0.60 -14.57 15.04
N GLU A 181 0.13 -15.80 15.24
CA GLU A 181 1.01 -16.95 15.50
C GLU A 181 2.00 -17.15 14.35
N THR A 182 1.51 -16.99 13.11
CA THR A 182 2.35 -17.15 11.92
C THR A 182 3.30 -15.98 11.68
N LEU A 183 2.86 -14.74 11.88
CA LEU A 183 3.69 -13.55 11.68
C LEU A 183 4.71 -13.35 12.80
N ALA A 184 4.46 -13.92 13.97
CA ALA A 184 5.44 -14.03 15.05
C ALA A 184 6.49 -15.14 14.80
N ALA A 185 6.31 -15.99 13.78
CA ALA A 185 7.24 -17.06 13.47
C ALA A 185 8.64 -16.49 13.16
N ARG A 186 9.66 -17.16 13.69
CA ARG A 186 11.07 -16.73 13.61
C ARG A 186 11.59 -16.62 12.18
N VAL A 187 11.05 -17.44 11.28
CA VAL A 187 11.45 -17.52 9.89
C VAL A 187 10.26 -17.15 9.02
N GLN A 188 10.43 -16.14 8.18
CA GLN A 188 9.43 -15.70 7.21
C GLN A 188 9.80 -16.22 5.83
N PRO A 189 8.84 -16.51 4.94
CA PRO A 189 9.13 -16.97 3.60
C PRO A 189 9.81 -15.85 2.80
N VAL A 190 10.82 -16.22 2.02
CA VAL A 190 11.51 -15.30 1.08
C VAL A 190 10.85 -15.34 -0.31
N GLY A 191 9.91 -16.26 -0.52
CA GLY A 191 9.17 -16.43 -1.77
C GLY A 191 7.83 -17.13 -1.57
N GLU A 192 7.23 -17.60 -2.65
CA GLU A 192 5.81 -17.98 -2.68
C GLU A 192 5.61 -19.46 -3.06
N ARG A 193 6.71 -20.17 -3.33
CA ARG A 193 6.69 -21.56 -3.80
C ARG A 193 6.62 -22.50 -2.61
N LEU A 194 5.48 -23.16 -2.45
CA LEU A 194 5.20 -24.06 -1.34
C LEU A 194 5.48 -25.53 -1.71
N ALA A 195 6.25 -26.22 -0.87
CA ALA A 195 6.26 -27.68 -0.86
C ALA A 195 5.24 -28.22 0.16
N ILE A 196 4.52 -29.27 -0.20
CA ILE A 196 3.58 -29.95 0.70
C ILE A 196 4.08 -31.38 0.91
N LEU A 197 4.35 -31.74 2.16
CA LEU A 197 4.73 -33.09 2.58
C LEU A 197 3.54 -33.73 3.31
N THR A 198 3.13 -34.94 2.92
CA THR A 198 1.97 -35.62 3.52
C THR A 198 2.17 -37.13 3.55
N ASN A 199 1.59 -37.83 4.53
CA ASN A 199 1.44 -39.30 4.49
C ASN A 199 0.07 -39.76 3.96
N GLY A 200 -0.76 -38.83 3.48
CA GLY A 200 -2.06 -39.13 2.90
C GLY A 200 -2.37 -38.23 1.71
N GLY A 201 -2.39 -38.81 0.51
CA GLY A 201 -2.64 -38.08 -0.73
C GLY A 201 -3.93 -37.27 -0.74
N GLY A 202 -5.01 -37.76 -0.13
CA GLY A 202 -6.27 -37.01 -0.03
C GLY A 202 -6.14 -35.66 0.70
N MET A 203 -5.33 -35.59 1.75
CA MET A 203 -5.07 -34.31 2.44
C MET A 203 -4.12 -33.42 1.65
N GLY A 204 -3.19 -34.01 0.89
CA GLY A 204 -2.35 -33.28 -0.05
C GLY A 204 -3.18 -32.59 -1.13
N VAL A 205 -4.19 -33.27 -1.69
CA VAL A 205 -5.11 -32.68 -2.69
C VAL A 205 -5.91 -31.52 -2.10
N LEU A 206 -6.51 -31.68 -0.90
CA LEU A 206 -7.25 -30.59 -0.25
C LEU A 206 -6.37 -29.38 0.05
N ALA A 207 -5.11 -29.61 0.44
CA ALA A 207 -4.15 -28.53 0.65
C ALA A 207 -3.81 -27.81 -0.67
N THR A 208 -3.62 -28.56 -1.76
CA THR A 208 -3.38 -28.00 -3.10
C THR A 208 -4.58 -27.20 -3.59
N ASP A 209 -5.80 -27.73 -3.48
CA ASP A 209 -7.03 -27.01 -3.88
C ASP A 209 -7.12 -25.67 -3.14
N ARG A 210 -6.90 -25.68 -1.82
CA ARG A 210 -6.91 -24.45 -1.03
C ARG A 210 -5.81 -23.47 -1.44
N LEU A 211 -4.62 -23.96 -1.79
CA LEU A 211 -3.53 -23.11 -2.26
C LEU A 211 -3.89 -22.45 -3.59
N MET A 212 -4.54 -23.18 -4.50
CA MET A 212 -4.98 -22.66 -5.79
C MET A 212 -6.11 -21.63 -5.65
N ASP A 213 -7.04 -21.83 -4.72
CA ASP A 213 -8.10 -20.86 -4.40
C ASP A 213 -7.52 -19.51 -3.95
N GLU A 214 -6.41 -19.54 -3.20
CA GLU A 214 -5.65 -18.35 -2.77
C GLU A 214 -4.68 -17.83 -3.85
N SER A 215 -4.71 -18.41 -5.06
CA SER A 215 -3.78 -18.11 -6.16
C SER A 215 -2.30 -18.29 -5.80
N GLY A 216 -1.99 -19.24 -4.92
CA GLY A 216 -0.64 -19.61 -4.53
C GLY A 216 0.06 -20.53 -5.54
N GLN A 217 1.33 -20.84 -5.28
CA GLN A 217 2.19 -21.61 -6.19
C GLN A 217 2.80 -22.83 -5.48
N LEU A 218 2.67 -24.00 -6.09
CA LEU A 218 3.46 -25.18 -5.70
C LEU A 218 4.90 -25.04 -6.19
N ALA A 219 5.85 -25.43 -5.35
CA ALA A 219 7.24 -25.55 -5.74
C ALA A 219 7.43 -26.66 -6.78
N GLU A 220 8.22 -26.36 -7.82
CA GLU A 220 8.75 -27.35 -8.75
C GLU A 220 10.02 -27.93 -8.12
N LEU A 221 10.01 -29.24 -7.86
CA LEU A 221 11.13 -29.92 -7.20
C LEU A 221 12.27 -30.14 -8.18
N SER A 222 13.48 -29.86 -7.73
CA SER A 222 14.70 -30.10 -8.51
C SER A 222 14.98 -31.58 -8.73
N ASP A 223 15.65 -31.93 -9.82
CA ASP A 223 16.08 -33.30 -10.11
C ASP A 223 16.93 -33.90 -8.97
N ASP A 224 17.78 -33.09 -8.35
CA ASP A 224 18.58 -33.49 -7.18
C ASP A 224 17.69 -33.88 -5.99
N THR A 225 16.61 -33.12 -5.76
CA THR A 225 15.66 -33.38 -4.67
C THR A 225 14.80 -34.61 -4.97
N LEU A 226 14.34 -34.77 -6.21
CA LEU A 226 13.66 -35.99 -6.64
C LEU A 226 14.54 -37.23 -6.45
N THR A 227 15.84 -37.12 -6.73
CA THR A 227 16.81 -38.20 -6.53
C THR A 227 16.98 -38.53 -5.04
N ALA A 228 17.17 -37.53 -4.19
CA ALA A 228 17.28 -37.71 -2.74
C ALA A 228 16.00 -38.31 -2.12
N LEU A 229 14.82 -37.92 -2.60
CA LEU A 229 13.55 -38.48 -2.18
C LEU A 229 13.38 -39.93 -2.65
N ASN A 230 13.82 -40.28 -3.87
CA ASN A 230 13.80 -41.65 -4.38
C ASN A 230 14.66 -42.62 -3.57
N ASP A 231 15.76 -42.13 -3.00
CA ASP A 231 16.67 -42.94 -2.18
C ASP A 231 16.09 -43.25 -0.78
N CYS A 232 15.26 -42.35 -0.23
CA CYS A 232 14.73 -42.48 1.14
C CYS A 232 13.24 -42.85 1.23
N LEU A 233 12.49 -42.75 0.13
CA LEU A 233 11.05 -43.06 0.08
C LEU A 233 10.74 -44.37 -0.65
N PRO A 234 9.61 -45.04 -0.35
CA PRO A 234 9.15 -46.20 -1.10
C PRO A 234 8.88 -45.85 -2.56
N ARG A 235 9.11 -46.78 -3.50
CA ARG A 235 8.89 -46.56 -4.96
C ARG A 235 7.49 -46.06 -5.33
N THR A 236 6.51 -46.28 -4.46
CA THR A 236 5.10 -45.91 -4.64
C THR A 236 4.75 -44.48 -4.21
N TRP A 237 5.70 -43.68 -3.73
CA TRP A 237 5.47 -42.27 -3.41
C TRP A 237 5.02 -41.47 -4.65
N SER A 238 4.51 -40.25 -4.48
CA SER A 238 3.85 -39.50 -5.57
C SER A 238 4.76 -39.04 -6.72
N HIS A 239 6.08 -39.00 -6.56
CA HIS A 239 7.05 -38.44 -7.53
C HIS A 239 6.76 -36.99 -7.95
N GLY A 240 6.17 -36.20 -7.07
CA GLY A 240 5.86 -34.79 -7.33
C GLY A 240 5.52 -34.01 -6.06
N ASN A 241 4.97 -32.80 -6.24
CA ASN A 241 4.48 -31.95 -5.16
C ASN A 241 2.95 -31.85 -5.27
N PRO A 242 2.16 -32.30 -4.27
CA PRO A 242 2.56 -32.77 -2.94
C PRO A 242 3.38 -34.07 -2.90
N VAL A 243 4.35 -34.12 -1.98
CA VAL A 243 5.17 -35.30 -1.68
C VAL A 243 4.38 -36.22 -0.75
N ASP A 244 3.76 -37.26 -1.30
CA ASP A 244 3.03 -38.29 -0.55
C ASP A 244 3.97 -39.42 -0.14
N ILE A 245 4.34 -39.47 1.13
CA ILE A 245 5.26 -40.45 1.71
C ILE A 245 4.56 -41.75 2.17
N ILE A 246 3.28 -41.93 1.86
CA ILE A 246 2.46 -43.12 2.16
C ILE A 246 2.08 -43.26 3.65
N GLY A 247 0.89 -43.79 3.93
CA GLY A 247 0.27 -43.79 5.26
C GLY A 247 0.96 -44.60 6.36
N ASP A 248 1.91 -45.48 6.00
CA ASP A 248 2.72 -46.27 6.93
C ASP A 248 4.01 -45.54 7.38
N ALA A 249 4.18 -44.27 7.03
CA ALA A 249 5.41 -43.51 7.25
C ALA A 249 5.79 -43.37 8.74
N PRO A 250 6.93 -43.96 9.19
CA PRO A 250 7.48 -43.72 10.52
C PRO A 250 8.16 -42.34 10.60
N GLY A 251 8.57 -41.91 11.79
CA GLY A 251 9.18 -40.60 11.99
C GLY A 251 10.44 -40.39 11.15
N ALA A 252 11.28 -41.41 11.00
CA ALA A 252 12.47 -41.35 10.15
C ALA A 252 12.17 -40.97 8.69
N ARG A 253 11.03 -41.40 8.14
CA ARG A 253 10.61 -41.06 6.76
C ARG A 253 10.20 -39.59 6.66
N TYR A 254 9.51 -39.06 7.67
CA TYR A 254 9.21 -37.63 7.77
C TYR A 254 10.48 -36.78 7.87
N GLY A 255 11.44 -37.18 8.70
CA GLY A 255 12.71 -36.50 8.87
C GLY A 255 13.50 -36.39 7.56
N ALA A 256 13.73 -37.53 6.90
CA ALA A 256 14.48 -37.58 5.64
C ALA A 256 13.83 -36.76 4.51
N ALA A 257 12.49 -36.86 4.36
CA ALA A 257 11.77 -36.07 3.35
C ALA A 257 11.80 -34.56 3.66
N THR A 258 11.66 -34.19 4.94
CA THR A 258 11.74 -32.79 5.39
C THR A 258 13.12 -32.22 5.08
N GLU A 259 14.19 -32.95 5.39
CA GLU A 259 15.58 -32.51 5.12
C GLU A 259 15.83 -32.30 3.62
N ALA A 260 15.37 -33.22 2.77
CA ALA A 260 15.51 -33.10 1.32
C ALA A 260 14.78 -31.86 0.78
N LEU A 261 13.53 -31.63 1.18
CA LEU A 261 12.73 -30.49 0.73
C LEU A 261 13.27 -29.15 1.22
N LEU A 262 13.79 -29.09 2.47
CA LEU A 262 14.36 -27.87 3.00
C LEU A 262 15.67 -27.48 2.31
N ARG A 263 16.42 -28.43 1.72
CA ARG A 263 17.61 -28.15 0.92
C ARG A 263 17.32 -27.65 -0.50
N ASP A 264 16.14 -27.93 -1.05
CA ASP A 264 15.80 -27.58 -2.43
C ASP A 264 15.67 -26.06 -2.64
N ARG A 265 16.48 -25.44 -3.50
CA ARG A 265 16.39 -24.00 -3.80
C ARG A 265 15.08 -23.58 -4.50
N GLY A 266 14.34 -24.55 -5.05
CA GLY A 266 13.00 -24.40 -5.62
C GLY A 266 11.89 -24.22 -4.59
N VAL A 267 12.16 -24.53 -3.32
CA VAL A 267 11.17 -24.51 -2.23
C VAL A 267 11.41 -23.30 -1.33
N ASP A 268 10.40 -22.43 -1.19
CA ASP A 268 10.47 -21.24 -0.34
C ASP A 268 9.88 -21.48 1.06
N ALA A 269 8.92 -22.41 1.17
CA ALA A 269 8.28 -22.82 2.43
C ALA A 269 7.84 -24.28 2.38
N LEU A 270 7.65 -24.90 3.55
CA LEU A 270 7.18 -26.28 3.67
C LEU A 270 5.94 -26.37 4.57
N VAL A 271 4.89 -27.02 4.09
CA VAL A 271 3.76 -27.47 4.92
C VAL A 271 3.86 -28.97 5.11
N VAL A 272 3.91 -29.42 6.36
CA VAL A 272 3.94 -30.85 6.71
C VAL A 272 2.59 -31.28 7.28
N LEU A 273 1.99 -32.28 6.66
CA LEU A 273 0.69 -32.84 7.02
C LEU A 273 0.87 -34.24 7.61
N ASN A 274 0.16 -34.53 8.69
CA ASN A 274 0.11 -35.87 9.27
C ASN A 274 -1.34 -36.32 9.45
N CYS A 275 -1.69 -37.42 8.78
CA CYS A 275 -2.93 -38.15 8.97
C CYS A 275 -2.70 -39.27 10.00
N PRO A 276 -3.56 -39.42 11.02
CA PRO A 276 -3.42 -40.46 12.02
C PRO A 276 -3.66 -41.84 11.40
N THR A 277 -2.76 -42.80 11.66
CA THR A 277 -2.90 -44.20 11.25
C THR A 277 -2.64 -45.14 12.43
N ALA A 278 -3.07 -46.40 12.32
CA ALA A 278 -2.90 -47.37 13.39
C ALA A 278 -1.47 -47.94 13.50
N ILE A 279 -0.63 -47.69 12.49
CA ILE A 279 0.64 -48.38 12.26
C ILE A 279 1.86 -47.45 12.37
N ALA A 280 1.65 -46.13 12.49
CA ALA A 280 2.72 -45.14 12.63
C ALA A 280 2.41 -44.18 13.79
N ASP A 281 3.45 -43.81 14.54
CA ASP A 281 3.32 -42.88 15.67
C ASP A 281 3.41 -41.42 15.20
N SER A 282 2.32 -40.69 15.46
CA SER A 282 2.17 -39.28 15.10
C SER A 282 3.06 -38.35 15.93
N VAL A 283 3.43 -38.74 17.16
CA VAL A 283 4.34 -37.99 18.02
C VAL A 283 5.78 -38.18 17.56
N GLU A 284 6.17 -39.43 17.26
CA GLU A 284 7.48 -39.75 16.67
C GLU A 284 7.73 -38.96 15.37
N ALA A 285 6.71 -38.86 14.51
CA ALA A 285 6.78 -38.04 13.30
C ALA A 285 6.99 -36.54 13.61
N ALA A 286 6.33 -36.00 14.64
CA ALA A 286 6.50 -34.61 15.04
C ALA A 286 7.87 -34.32 15.63
N GLU A 287 8.42 -35.24 16.42
CA GLU A 287 9.80 -35.17 16.94
C GLU A 287 10.82 -35.20 15.81
N ALA A 288 10.62 -36.09 14.83
CA ALA A 288 11.49 -36.18 13.67
C ALA A 288 11.47 -34.89 12.86
N VAL A 289 10.30 -34.32 12.54
CA VAL A 289 10.21 -33.04 11.83
C VAL A 289 10.93 -31.96 12.63
N THR A 290 10.62 -31.79 13.91
CA THR A 290 11.21 -30.77 14.79
C THR A 290 12.74 -30.88 14.86
N GLY A 291 13.28 -32.11 14.87
CA GLY A 291 14.72 -32.36 14.88
C GLY A 291 15.47 -31.80 13.67
N HIS A 292 14.83 -31.71 12.51
CA HIS A 292 15.45 -31.25 11.26
C HIS A 292 15.25 -29.74 11.01
N LEU A 293 14.59 -29.01 11.91
CA LEU A 293 14.30 -27.57 11.73
C LEU A 293 15.32 -26.63 12.38
N ARG A 294 16.22 -27.13 13.23
CA ARG A 294 17.12 -26.29 14.05
C ARG A 294 17.98 -25.32 13.23
N ASP A 295 18.41 -25.75 12.04
CA ASP A 295 19.28 -24.98 11.14
C ASP A 295 18.55 -24.50 9.86
N SER A 296 17.22 -24.66 9.80
CA SER A 296 16.45 -24.26 8.63
C SER A 296 16.25 -22.74 8.58
N HIS A 297 16.44 -22.17 7.39
CA HIS A 297 16.12 -20.78 7.07
C HIS A 297 14.80 -20.63 6.29
N LYS A 298 14.04 -21.71 6.14
CA LYS A 298 12.72 -21.70 5.49
C LYS A 298 11.62 -21.93 6.51
N PRO A 299 10.49 -21.22 6.41
CA PRO A 299 9.35 -21.43 7.29
C PRO A 299 8.77 -22.83 7.09
N VAL A 300 8.45 -23.47 8.20
CA VAL A 300 7.76 -24.75 8.22
C VAL A 300 6.49 -24.61 9.03
N LEU A 301 5.37 -24.92 8.39
CA LEU A 301 4.05 -24.96 9.02
C LEU A 301 3.60 -26.41 9.10
N THR A 302 2.85 -26.75 10.14
CA THR A 302 2.43 -28.13 10.39
C THR A 302 0.92 -28.23 10.51
N SER A 303 0.34 -29.33 10.03
CA SER A 303 -1.06 -29.66 10.28
C SER A 303 -1.18 -31.14 10.64
N TRP A 304 -1.30 -31.41 11.94
CA TRP A 304 -1.52 -32.74 12.47
C TRP A 304 -3.02 -32.93 12.65
N LEU A 305 -3.62 -33.75 11.80
CA LEU A 305 -5.07 -33.89 11.72
C LEU A 305 -5.64 -34.70 12.89
N GLY A 306 -6.80 -34.26 13.37
CA GLY A 306 -7.55 -34.90 14.44
C GLY A 306 -7.52 -34.12 15.76
N GLY A 307 -8.31 -34.58 16.73
CA GLY A 307 -8.45 -33.92 18.04
C GLY A 307 -7.43 -34.39 19.07
N ALA A 308 -7.89 -35.07 20.11
CA ALA A 308 -7.11 -35.42 21.30
C ALA A 308 -5.81 -36.21 21.02
N ARG A 309 -5.74 -37.01 19.96
CA ARG A 309 -4.55 -37.82 19.61
C ARG A 309 -3.46 -37.02 18.90
N ALA A 310 -3.81 -35.93 18.23
CA ALA A 310 -2.87 -35.04 17.55
C ALA A 310 -2.36 -33.91 18.46
N GLU A 311 -3.08 -33.64 19.56
CA GLU A 311 -2.75 -32.55 20.49
C GLU A 311 -1.35 -32.63 21.13
N PRO A 312 -0.82 -33.81 21.52
CA PRO A 312 0.56 -33.91 22.01
C PRO A 312 1.58 -33.42 20.97
N SER A 313 1.42 -33.79 19.69
CA SER A 313 2.28 -33.34 18.59
C SER A 313 2.17 -31.83 18.36
N ARG A 314 0.95 -31.27 18.38
CA ARG A 314 0.75 -29.81 18.28
C ARG A 314 1.36 -29.05 19.46
N LYS A 315 1.27 -29.58 20.68
CA LYS A 315 1.96 -29.00 21.85
C LYS A 315 3.48 -29.00 21.68
N LEU A 316 4.03 -30.08 21.11
CA LEU A 316 5.46 -30.18 20.81
C LEU A 316 5.89 -29.07 19.83
N PHE A 317 5.14 -28.87 18.74
CA PHE A 317 5.43 -27.81 17.77
C PHE A 317 5.35 -26.41 18.39
N ARG A 318 4.29 -26.11 19.16
CA ARG A 318 4.15 -24.83 19.86
C ARG A 318 5.29 -24.57 20.84
N ALA A 319 5.75 -25.59 21.58
CA ALA A 319 6.89 -25.48 22.49
C ALA A 319 8.22 -25.15 21.76
N HIS A 320 8.33 -25.48 20.48
CA HIS A 320 9.47 -25.16 19.62
C HIS A 320 9.24 -23.92 18.73
N GLY A 321 8.11 -23.22 18.89
CA GLY A 321 7.77 -22.03 18.08
C GLY A 321 7.46 -22.33 16.62
N ILE A 322 6.98 -23.55 16.32
CA ILE A 322 6.56 -23.97 14.98
C ILE A 322 5.05 -23.80 14.86
N PRO A 323 4.54 -22.97 13.92
CA PRO A 323 3.11 -22.81 13.72
C PRO A 323 2.43 -24.14 13.37
N THR A 324 1.31 -24.43 14.04
CA THR A 324 0.63 -25.72 13.90
C THR A 324 -0.89 -25.57 13.87
N TYR A 325 -1.54 -26.30 12.97
CA TYR A 325 -2.96 -26.15 12.66
C TYR A 325 -3.71 -27.47 12.73
N GLU A 326 -5.03 -27.40 12.83
CA GLU A 326 -5.89 -28.59 12.91
C GLU A 326 -6.24 -29.14 11.53
N THR A 327 -6.27 -28.27 10.52
CA THR A 327 -6.65 -28.62 9.15
C THR A 327 -5.61 -28.17 8.13
N PRO A 328 -5.48 -28.88 7.00
CA PRO A 328 -4.62 -28.44 5.90
C PRO A 328 -5.01 -27.04 5.39
N GLY A 329 -6.32 -26.74 5.34
CA GLY A 329 -6.81 -25.45 4.88
C GLY A 329 -6.32 -24.27 5.74
N GLN A 330 -6.32 -24.43 7.07
CA GLN A 330 -5.77 -23.43 7.99
C GLN A 330 -4.26 -23.24 7.79
N ALA A 331 -3.50 -24.33 7.64
CA ALA A 331 -2.06 -24.22 7.38
C ALA A 331 -1.75 -23.49 6.06
N ILE A 332 -2.53 -23.76 5.01
CA ILE A 332 -2.41 -23.07 3.73
C ILE A 332 -2.83 -21.60 3.84
N ASN A 333 -3.90 -21.28 4.56
CA ASN A 333 -4.32 -19.90 4.82
C ASN A 333 -3.23 -19.13 5.55
N ALA A 334 -2.65 -19.73 6.59
CA ALA A 334 -1.55 -19.14 7.33
C ALA A 334 -0.33 -18.86 6.43
N PHE A 335 0.05 -19.80 5.57
CA PHE A 335 1.11 -19.55 4.58
C PHE A 335 0.74 -18.40 3.63
N SER A 336 -0.48 -18.39 3.09
CA SER A 336 -0.98 -17.29 2.25
C SER A 336 -0.97 -15.94 2.99
N HIS A 337 -1.22 -15.93 4.30
CA HIS A 337 -1.12 -14.73 5.14
C HIS A 337 0.31 -14.20 5.20
N MET A 338 1.31 -15.07 5.37
CA MET A 338 2.73 -14.67 5.34
C MET A 338 3.10 -14.05 4.00
N VAL A 339 2.73 -14.70 2.88
CA VAL A 339 3.03 -14.22 1.53
C VAL A 339 2.36 -12.86 1.28
N ARG A 340 1.07 -12.72 1.60
CA ARG A 340 0.36 -11.44 1.45
C ARG A 340 0.96 -10.34 2.34
N TYR A 341 1.31 -10.67 3.57
CA TYR A 341 1.94 -9.71 4.48
C TYR A 341 3.29 -9.25 3.93
N GLN A 342 4.14 -10.17 3.46
CA GLN A 342 5.43 -9.81 2.86
C GLN A 342 5.25 -8.90 1.64
N ARG A 343 4.35 -9.25 0.71
CA ARG A 343 4.02 -8.37 -0.43
C ARG A 343 3.57 -7.00 0.03
N ASN A 344 2.69 -6.92 1.03
CA ASN A 344 2.21 -5.64 1.55
C ASN A 344 3.33 -4.83 2.21
N GLN A 345 4.27 -5.48 2.88
CA GLN A 345 5.48 -4.84 3.41
C GLN A 345 6.34 -4.29 2.26
N ASP A 346 6.57 -5.06 1.19
CA ASP A 346 7.32 -4.59 0.02
C ASP A 346 6.64 -3.37 -0.64
N LEU A 347 5.30 -3.37 -0.72
CA LEU A 347 4.51 -2.23 -1.22
C LEU A 347 4.54 -1.03 -0.27
N LEU A 348 4.53 -1.24 1.04
CA LEU A 348 4.68 -0.20 2.05
C LEU A 348 6.01 0.54 1.87
N MET A 349 7.07 -0.19 1.53
CA MET A 349 8.40 0.37 1.30
C MET A 349 8.50 1.27 0.05
N GLN A 350 7.54 1.19 -0.88
CA GLN A 350 7.55 1.99 -2.11
C GLN A 350 7.17 3.45 -1.86
N THR A 351 8.02 4.39 -2.29
CA THR A 351 7.74 5.84 -2.27
C THR A 351 7.80 6.39 -3.69
N PRO A 352 6.64 6.58 -4.32
CA PRO A 352 6.58 7.12 -5.66
C PRO A 352 7.03 8.57 -5.72
N SER A 353 7.96 8.85 -6.64
CA SER A 353 8.31 10.20 -7.03
C SER A 353 7.14 10.83 -7.77
N THR A 354 6.64 11.98 -7.33
CA THR A 354 5.69 12.79 -8.12
C THR A 354 6.41 13.73 -9.08
N GLY A 355 7.38 13.20 -9.83
CA GLY A 355 8.21 13.95 -10.77
C GLY A 355 9.68 14.03 -10.35
N SER A 356 10.55 13.36 -11.10
CA SER A 356 11.91 13.85 -11.44
C SER A 356 12.66 12.97 -12.44
N ASP A 357 12.21 11.76 -12.81
CA ASP A 357 13.08 10.83 -13.56
C ASP A 357 12.54 10.40 -14.94
N GLY A 358 11.57 11.12 -15.56
CA GLY A 358 11.16 10.75 -16.93
C GLY A 358 10.02 11.48 -17.65
N GLY A 359 9.34 12.47 -17.06
CA GLY A 359 8.34 13.25 -17.79
C GLY A 359 7.68 14.32 -16.93
N ASN A 360 8.06 15.58 -17.13
CA ASN A 360 7.31 16.70 -16.56
C ASN A 360 6.03 16.85 -17.39
N GLY A 361 4.89 16.45 -16.83
CA GLY A 361 3.60 16.81 -17.40
C GLY A 361 3.46 18.33 -17.48
N ASP A 362 2.82 18.83 -18.53
CA ASP A 362 2.58 20.27 -18.69
C ASP A 362 1.42 20.74 -17.80
N ARG A 363 1.76 21.03 -16.53
CA ARG A 363 0.80 21.46 -15.52
C ARG A 363 0.06 22.73 -15.91
N GLU A 364 0.77 23.68 -16.54
CA GLU A 364 0.17 24.96 -16.94
C GLU A 364 -0.85 24.77 -18.07
N ALA A 365 -0.53 23.93 -19.06
CA ALA A 365 -1.47 23.63 -20.14
C ALA A 365 -2.76 22.98 -19.63
N VAL A 366 -2.67 22.03 -18.71
CA VAL A 366 -3.86 21.37 -18.14
C VAL A 366 -4.65 22.31 -17.25
N ALA A 367 -4.00 23.12 -16.41
CA ALA A 367 -4.67 24.14 -15.61
C ALA A 367 -5.47 25.11 -16.50
N ALA A 368 -4.90 25.57 -17.62
CA ALA A 368 -5.58 26.46 -18.56
C ALA A 368 -6.80 25.81 -19.24
N LEU A 369 -6.81 24.48 -19.44
CA LEU A 369 -7.99 23.74 -19.94
C LEU A 369 -9.09 23.70 -18.87
N ILE A 370 -8.72 23.41 -17.62
CA ILE A 370 -9.66 23.34 -16.49
C ILE A 370 -10.27 24.72 -16.21
N ASP A 371 -9.46 25.77 -16.18
CA ASP A 371 -9.92 27.13 -15.90
C ASP A 371 -10.88 27.65 -16.97
N ARG A 372 -10.64 27.29 -18.25
CA ARG A 372 -11.57 27.59 -19.35
C ARG A 372 -12.91 26.91 -19.15
N ALA A 373 -12.90 25.61 -18.86
CA ALA A 373 -14.13 24.86 -18.59
C ALA A 373 -14.91 25.44 -17.40
N ARG A 374 -14.21 25.82 -16.33
CA ARG A 374 -14.82 26.49 -15.16
C ARG A 374 -15.43 27.85 -15.51
N THR A 375 -14.72 28.67 -16.26
CA THR A 375 -15.19 30.00 -16.69
C THR A 375 -16.44 29.89 -17.56
N GLU A 376 -16.55 28.82 -18.33
CA GLU A 376 -17.72 28.50 -19.15
C GLU A 376 -18.84 27.80 -18.36
N GLY A 377 -18.67 27.57 -17.05
CA GLY A 377 -19.65 26.91 -16.19
C GLY A 377 -19.82 25.42 -16.47
N ARG A 378 -18.80 24.77 -17.06
CA ARG A 378 -18.81 23.34 -17.38
C ARG A 378 -18.16 22.51 -16.27
N GLU A 379 -18.76 21.37 -15.97
CA GLU A 379 -18.18 20.34 -15.09
C GLU A 379 -17.42 19.25 -15.85
N TRP A 380 -17.56 19.21 -17.17
CA TRP A 380 -16.89 18.23 -18.03
C TRP A 380 -16.01 18.92 -19.07
N LEU A 381 -14.80 18.37 -19.23
CA LEU A 381 -13.98 18.69 -20.39
C LEU A 381 -14.58 18.04 -21.63
N ASN A 382 -14.52 18.72 -22.78
CA ASN A 382 -14.91 18.10 -24.04
C ASN A 382 -13.85 17.06 -24.48
N GLU A 383 -14.18 16.26 -25.49
CA GLU A 383 -13.31 15.14 -25.93
C GLU A 383 -11.92 15.59 -26.38
N ALA A 384 -11.81 16.76 -27.02
CA ALA A 384 -10.52 17.29 -27.44
C ALA A 384 -9.69 17.79 -26.25
N GLU A 385 -10.32 18.53 -25.32
CA GLU A 385 -9.69 19.02 -24.08
C GLU A 385 -9.21 17.86 -23.20
N ALA A 386 -10.04 16.83 -23.01
CA ALA A 386 -9.68 15.65 -22.24
C ALA A 386 -8.44 14.95 -22.82
N LYS A 387 -8.40 14.76 -24.14
CA LYS A 387 -7.24 14.16 -24.82
C LYS A 387 -6.00 15.05 -24.78
N GLN A 388 -6.16 16.37 -24.90
CA GLN A 388 -5.05 17.32 -24.72
C GLN A 388 -4.47 17.23 -23.31
N ALA A 389 -5.31 17.09 -22.28
CA ALA A 389 -4.86 16.91 -20.91
C ALA A 389 -4.07 15.60 -20.71
N LEU A 390 -4.52 14.50 -21.34
CA LEU A 390 -3.77 13.23 -21.34
C LEU A 390 -2.42 13.37 -22.09
N ALA A 391 -2.43 13.99 -23.27
CA ALA A 391 -1.22 14.20 -24.07
C ALA A 391 -0.19 15.10 -23.37
N ALA A 392 -0.64 16.08 -22.58
CA ALA A 392 0.22 16.93 -21.75
C ALA A 392 1.02 16.12 -20.71
N TYR A 393 0.55 14.92 -20.35
CA TYR A 393 1.22 13.95 -19.47
C TYR A 393 1.81 12.77 -20.26
N ALA A 394 2.08 12.94 -21.55
CA ALA A 394 2.68 11.95 -22.46
C ALA A 394 1.89 10.64 -22.60
N ILE A 395 0.59 10.64 -22.28
CA ILE A 395 -0.28 9.48 -22.51
C ILE A 395 -0.61 9.42 -24.00
N PRO A 396 -0.30 8.32 -24.72
CA PRO A 396 -0.59 8.22 -26.15
C PRO A 396 -2.10 8.23 -26.41
N ILE A 397 -2.54 9.14 -27.28
CA ILE A 397 -3.96 9.31 -27.65
C ILE A 397 -4.15 9.02 -29.14
N VAL A 398 -5.35 8.56 -29.51
CA VAL A 398 -5.74 8.49 -30.93
C VAL A 398 -5.86 9.90 -31.51
N GLU A 399 -5.32 10.10 -32.70
CA GLU A 399 -5.43 11.38 -33.40
C GLU A 399 -6.90 11.78 -33.54
N THR A 400 -7.26 12.94 -33.00
CA THR A 400 -8.65 13.39 -32.92
C THR A 400 -8.75 14.78 -33.51
N ARG A 401 -9.58 14.94 -34.54
CA ARG A 401 -9.83 16.23 -35.19
C ARG A 401 -11.31 16.58 -35.08
N THR A 402 -11.62 17.81 -34.67
CA THR A 402 -12.99 18.29 -34.50
C THR A 402 -13.50 18.97 -35.78
N ALA A 403 -14.77 18.74 -36.10
CA ALA A 403 -15.47 19.32 -37.25
C ALA A 403 -16.77 19.98 -36.79
N PRO A 404 -17.06 21.24 -37.17
CA PRO A 404 -18.31 21.90 -36.79
C PRO A 404 -19.53 21.39 -37.59
N ASP A 405 -19.31 20.76 -38.74
CA ASP A 405 -20.37 20.33 -39.66
C ASP A 405 -20.02 19.04 -40.43
N PRO A 406 -21.02 18.38 -41.04
CA PRO A 406 -20.81 17.15 -41.83
C PRO A 406 -19.81 17.28 -42.97
N GLU A 407 -19.74 18.44 -43.64
CA GLU A 407 -18.83 18.65 -44.78
C GLU A 407 -17.37 18.67 -44.31
N LYS A 408 -17.09 19.40 -43.25
CA LYS A 408 -15.76 19.45 -42.66
C LYS A 408 -15.36 18.11 -42.06
N ALA A 409 -16.31 17.35 -41.51
CA ALA A 409 -16.08 15.99 -41.01
C ALA A 409 -15.64 15.06 -42.15
N GLY A 410 -16.33 15.12 -43.30
CA GLY A 410 -15.94 14.38 -44.50
C GLY A 410 -14.56 14.78 -45.03
N ALA A 411 -14.27 16.08 -45.07
CA ALA A 411 -12.96 16.58 -45.50
C ALA A 411 -11.82 16.12 -44.57
N ILE A 412 -12.05 16.07 -43.26
CA ILE A 412 -11.10 15.52 -42.30
C ILE A 412 -10.92 14.02 -42.51
N ALA A 413 -11.99 13.28 -42.75
CA ALA A 413 -11.93 11.84 -42.99
C ALA A 413 -11.11 11.49 -44.24
N ALA A 414 -11.17 12.33 -45.29
CA ALA A 414 -10.36 12.17 -46.50
C ALA A 414 -8.84 12.27 -46.27
N ALA A 415 -8.42 12.86 -45.14
CA ALA A 415 -7.01 12.98 -44.78
C ALA A 415 -6.46 11.76 -44.02
N PHE A 416 -7.32 10.78 -43.69
CA PHE A 416 -6.93 9.54 -43.03
C PHE A 416 -6.89 8.38 -44.03
N ASP A 417 -5.80 7.61 -44.00
CA ASP A 417 -5.61 6.42 -44.87
C ASP A 417 -6.28 5.14 -44.28
N ALA A 418 -7.24 5.30 -43.38
CA ALA A 418 -7.92 4.20 -42.69
C ALA A 418 -9.41 4.54 -42.49
N PRO A 419 -10.29 3.53 -42.29
CA PRO A 419 -11.67 3.78 -41.87
C PRO A 419 -11.69 4.65 -40.62
N VAL A 420 -12.68 5.54 -40.50
CA VAL A 420 -12.77 6.47 -39.38
C VAL A 420 -13.96 6.17 -38.46
N ALA A 421 -13.81 6.52 -37.20
CA ALA A 421 -14.89 6.67 -36.25
C ALA A 421 -15.35 8.13 -36.23
N LEU A 422 -16.66 8.34 -36.30
CA LEU A 422 -17.32 9.62 -36.17
C LEU A 422 -18.10 9.63 -34.85
N LYS A 423 -17.80 10.58 -33.97
CA LYS A 423 -18.44 10.75 -32.67
C LYS A 423 -19.06 12.14 -32.56
N ILE A 424 -20.22 12.25 -31.93
CA ILE A 424 -20.84 13.55 -31.64
C ILE A 424 -20.08 14.28 -30.53
N VAL A 425 -19.88 15.58 -30.71
CA VAL A 425 -19.41 16.49 -29.65
C VAL A 425 -20.62 17.25 -29.12
N SER A 426 -20.99 16.96 -27.87
CA SER A 426 -22.12 17.60 -27.20
C SER A 426 -21.88 17.61 -25.70
N ARG A 427 -22.18 18.74 -25.06
CA ARG A 427 -22.13 18.90 -23.60
C ARG A 427 -23.23 18.13 -22.86
N ASP A 428 -24.35 17.89 -23.53
CA ASP A 428 -25.55 17.29 -22.93
C ASP A 428 -25.62 15.77 -23.14
N ILE A 429 -24.78 15.22 -24.02
CA ILE A 429 -24.75 13.79 -24.36
C ILE A 429 -23.44 13.17 -23.87
N THR A 430 -23.45 12.71 -22.61
CA THR A 430 -22.30 12.06 -21.97
C THR A 430 -22.13 10.62 -22.47
N HIS A 431 -23.20 9.82 -22.52
CA HIS A 431 -23.20 8.43 -23.02
C HIS A 431 -23.45 8.35 -24.54
N LYS A 432 -22.45 8.75 -25.32
CA LYS A 432 -22.53 8.88 -26.78
C LYS A 432 -22.97 7.58 -27.47
N SER A 433 -22.38 6.43 -27.13
CA SER A 433 -22.71 5.15 -27.78
C SER A 433 -24.19 4.79 -27.60
N ASP A 434 -24.71 4.93 -26.40
CA ASP A 434 -26.10 4.59 -26.04
C ASP A 434 -27.11 5.54 -26.71
N ALA A 435 -26.74 6.82 -26.86
CA ALA A 435 -27.54 7.81 -27.57
C ALA A 435 -27.48 7.67 -29.10
N GLY A 436 -26.64 6.77 -29.64
CA GLY A 436 -26.36 6.68 -31.07
C GLY A 436 -25.51 7.84 -31.60
N GLY A 437 -24.71 8.46 -30.74
CA GLY A 437 -23.73 9.48 -31.05
C GLY A 437 -22.38 8.95 -31.53
N VAL A 438 -22.25 7.66 -31.86
CA VAL A 438 -21.03 7.03 -32.36
C VAL A 438 -21.34 6.22 -33.61
N MET A 439 -20.58 6.45 -34.68
CA MET A 439 -20.61 5.67 -35.93
C MET A 439 -19.19 5.19 -36.22
N LEU A 440 -19.00 3.89 -36.37
CA LEU A 440 -17.69 3.25 -36.55
C LEU A 440 -17.52 2.75 -37.98
N ASN A 441 -16.26 2.50 -38.36
CA ASN A 441 -15.89 1.86 -39.62
C ASN A 441 -16.40 2.59 -40.88
N LEU A 442 -16.27 3.92 -40.91
CA LEU A 442 -16.69 4.75 -42.04
C LEU A 442 -15.55 4.92 -43.04
N GLU A 443 -15.78 4.53 -44.29
CA GLU A 443 -14.78 4.60 -45.36
C GLU A 443 -15.00 5.83 -46.25
N GLY A 444 -14.03 6.76 -46.22
CA GLY A 444 -14.01 7.94 -47.08
C GLY A 444 -14.97 9.06 -46.68
N ALA A 445 -14.81 10.21 -47.35
CA ALA A 445 -15.52 11.46 -47.02
C ALA A 445 -17.04 11.36 -47.10
N ASP A 446 -17.55 10.66 -48.13
CA ASP A 446 -18.99 10.60 -48.40
C ASP A 446 -19.74 9.77 -47.35
N ALA A 447 -19.18 8.63 -46.92
CA ALA A 447 -19.76 7.81 -45.87
C ALA A 447 -19.84 8.57 -44.54
N VAL A 448 -18.82 9.38 -44.24
CA VAL A 448 -18.77 10.23 -43.04
C VAL A 448 -19.80 11.34 -43.10
N ARG A 449 -19.90 12.06 -44.22
CA ARG A 449 -20.90 13.12 -44.41
C ARG A 449 -22.32 12.59 -44.22
N ALA A 450 -22.66 11.49 -44.89
CA ALA A 450 -23.98 10.87 -44.79
C ALA A 450 -24.28 10.39 -43.36
N SER A 451 -23.31 9.79 -42.69
CA SER A 451 -23.45 9.31 -41.32
C SER A 451 -23.61 10.47 -40.32
N ALA A 452 -22.90 11.58 -40.53
CA ALA A 452 -22.99 12.80 -39.73
C ALA A 452 -24.39 13.43 -39.82
N GLU A 453 -24.95 13.56 -41.03
CA GLU A 453 -26.30 14.08 -41.25
C GLU A 453 -27.37 13.19 -40.62
N ALA A 454 -27.24 11.87 -40.80
CA ALA A 454 -28.13 10.89 -40.20
C ALA A 454 -28.08 10.94 -38.66
N MET A 455 -26.87 11.07 -38.10
CA MET A 455 -26.64 11.19 -36.66
C MET A 455 -27.31 12.46 -36.09
N LEU A 456 -27.11 13.63 -36.72
CA LEU A 456 -27.75 14.88 -36.28
C LEU A 456 -29.28 14.78 -36.34
N THR A 457 -29.82 14.18 -37.40
CA THR A 457 -31.26 14.00 -37.56
C THR A 457 -31.83 13.12 -36.44
N ARG A 458 -31.15 12.02 -36.12
CA ARG A 458 -31.53 11.12 -35.02
C ARG A 458 -31.44 11.82 -33.66
N LEU A 459 -30.32 12.48 -33.37
CA LEU A 459 -30.08 13.11 -32.07
C LEU A 459 -31.00 14.30 -31.82
N ARG A 460 -31.28 15.15 -32.82
CA ARG A 460 -32.27 16.23 -32.69
C ARG A 460 -33.68 15.72 -32.41
N LYS A 461 -33.99 14.49 -32.84
CA LYS A 461 -35.29 13.86 -32.58
C LYS A 461 -35.36 13.22 -31.19
N SER A 462 -34.29 12.56 -30.75
CA SER A 462 -34.25 11.86 -29.46
C SER A 462 -33.89 12.77 -28.29
N HIS A 463 -33.09 13.81 -28.53
CA HIS A 463 -32.57 14.78 -27.55
C HIS A 463 -32.68 16.21 -28.11
N PRO A 464 -33.89 16.76 -28.24
CA PRO A 464 -34.13 18.05 -28.89
C PRO A 464 -33.48 19.24 -28.17
N ASP A 465 -33.28 19.13 -26.85
CA ASP A 465 -32.69 20.18 -26.02
C ASP A 465 -31.15 20.10 -25.94
N ALA A 466 -30.54 19.06 -26.52
CA ALA A 466 -29.09 18.88 -26.48
C ALA A 466 -28.36 19.82 -27.46
N ALA A 467 -27.38 20.56 -26.96
CA ALA A 467 -26.46 21.36 -27.76
C ALA A 467 -25.46 20.45 -28.49
N LEU A 468 -25.62 20.36 -29.81
CA LEU A 468 -24.73 19.60 -30.70
C LEU A 468 -23.67 20.56 -31.28
N GLU A 469 -22.44 20.47 -30.79
CA GLU A 469 -21.36 21.42 -31.10
C GLU A 469 -20.54 21.03 -32.34
N GLY A 470 -20.69 19.78 -32.80
CA GLY A 470 -20.03 19.26 -33.99
C GLY A 470 -19.72 17.78 -33.86
N PHE A 471 -18.61 17.36 -34.47
CA PHE A 471 -18.15 15.98 -34.53
C PHE A 471 -16.67 15.86 -34.20
N ALA A 472 -16.28 14.72 -33.64
CA ALA A 472 -14.91 14.27 -33.55
C ALA A 472 -14.70 13.15 -34.58
N VAL A 473 -13.69 13.31 -35.44
CA VAL A 473 -13.29 12.32 -36.44
C VAL A 473 -11.95 11.72 -36.03
N GLN A 474 -11.88 10.40 -35.99
CA GLN A 474 -10.73 9.62 -35.51
C GLN A 474 -10.45 8.45 -36.45
N PRO A 475 -9.19 8.08 -36.71
CA PRO A 475 -8.90 6.82 -37.40
C PRO A 475 -9.33 5.63 -36.53
N MET A 476 -9.88 4.59 -37.16
CA MET A 476 -10.18 3.32 -36.51
C MET A 476 -8.87 2.60 -36.19
N VAL A 477 -8.59 2.42 -34.91
CA VAL A 477 -7.46 1.62 -34.43
C VAL A 477 -7.96 0.21 -34.19
N SER A 478 -7.71 -0.69 -35.14
CA SER A 478 -7.99 -2.12 -35.00
C SER A 478 -6.68 -2.89 -35.09
N GLN A 479 -6.23 -3.41 -33.95
CA GLN A 479 -5.02 -4.21 -33.86
C GLN A 479 -5.41 -5.63 -33.45
N LYS A 480 -5.14 -6.60 -34.33
CA LYS A 480 -5.47 -8.00 -34.10
C LYS A 480 -4.70 -8.51 -32.86
N GLY A 481 -5.44 -9.00 -31.87
CA GLY A 481 -4.85 -9.51 -30.61
C GLY A 481 -4.61 -8.44 -29.53
N ALA A 482 -4.97 -7.17 -29.78
CA ALA A 482 -4.88 -6.14 -28.75
C ALA A 482 -5.94 -6.33 -27.67
N SER A 483 -5.59 -5.98 -26.44
CA SER A 483 -6.50 -5.99 -25.28
C SER A 483 -7.12 -4.62 -25.08
N GLU A 484 -8.43 -4.58 -24.82
CA GLU A 484 -9.10 -3.37 -24.36
C GLU A 484 -9.00 -3.30 -22.84
N LEU A 485 -8.45 -2.20 -22.33
CA LEU A 485 -8.27 -1.94 -20.91
C LEU A 485 -9.08 -0.72 -20.50
N ILE A 486 -9.42 -0.64 -19.22
CA ILE A 486 -9.97 0.56 -18.61
C ILE A 486 -8.98 1.09 -17.57
N VAL A 487 -8.74 2.39 -17.63
CA VAL A 487 -7.95 3.10 -16.62
C VAL A 487 -8.71 4.34 -16.21
N GLY A 488 -8.94 4.50 -14.92
CA GLY A 488 -9.69 5.65 -14.44
C GLY A 488 -9.28 6.10 -13.06
N MET A 489 -9.80 7.27 -12.67
CA MET A 489 -9.76 7.79 -11.32
C MET A 489 -11.14 8.30 -10.92
N SER A 490 -11.50 8.08 -9.66
CA SER A 490 -12.63 8.73 -9.02
C SER A 490 -12.28 9.08 -7.57
N ASP A 491 -13.00 10.04 -6.98
CA ASP A 491 -12.88 10.34 -5.56
C ASP A 491 -13.74 9.39 -4.71
N ASP A 492 -13.11 8.64 -3.81
CA ASP A 492 -13.75 7.94 -2.71
C ASP A 492 -14.00 8.92 -1.55
N ALA A 493 -15.16 8.80 -0.92
CA ALA A 493 -15.58 9.69 0.15
C ALA A 493 -14.67 9.64 1.40
N THR A 494 -13.95 8.54 1.62
CA THR A 494 -13.04 8.37 2.76
C THR A 494 -11.60 8.66 2.36
N PHE A 495 -11.10 8.00 1.31
CA PHE A 495 -9.67 8.00 0.95
C PHE A 495 -9.30 9.00 -0.15
N GLY A 496 -10.24 9.79 -0.66
CA GLY A 496 -10.00 10.73 -1.75
C GLY A 496 -9.77 10.01 -3.08
N PRO A 497 -8.90 10.51 -3.97
CA PRO A 497 -8.78 9.96 -5.31
C PRO A 497 -8.20 8.55 -5.27
N VAL A 498 -8.80 7.65 -6.06
CA VAL A 498 -8.35 6.28 -6.24
C VAL A 498 -8.19 5.98 -7.72
N ILE A 499 -7.20 5.15 -8.08
CA ILE A 499 -6.96 4.75 -9.47
C ILE A 499 -7.49 3.34 -9.67
N LEU A 500 -8.23 3.16 -10.76
CA LEU A 500 -8.80 1.91 -11.20
C LEU A 500 -8.10 1.41 -12.45
N PHE A 501 -7.80 0.12 -12.49
CA PHE A 501 -7.29 -0.59 -13.66
C PHE A 501 -8.09 -1.89 -13.86
N GLY A 502 -8.40 -2.24 -15.10
CA GLY A 502 -9.08 -3.50 -15.39
C GLY A 502 -9.26 -3.79 -16.87
N GLU A 503 -10.01 -4.86 -17.16
CA GLU A 503 -10.47 -5.16 -18.51
C GLU A 503 -11.50 -4.10 -18.97
N GLY A 504 -11.28 -3.54 -20.16
CA GLY A 504 -12.07 -2.45 -20.74
C GLY A 504 -13.13 -2.91 -21.74
N GLY A 505 -13.71 -1.95 -22.47
CA GLY A 505 -14.71 -2.21 -23.50
C GLY A 505 -16.15 -2.12 -23.02
N THR A 506 -17.09 -2.71 -23.77
CA THR A 506 -18.53 -2.64 -23.46
C THR A 506 -18.98 -3.64 -22.40
N ALA A 507 -18.14 -4.62 -22.05
CA ALA A 507 -18.46 -5.68 -21.08
C ALA A 507 -17.95 -5.39 -19.64
N VAL A 508 -17.48 -4.17 -19.38
CA VAL A 508 -16.86 -3.72 -18.11
C VAL A 508 -17.75 -3.90 -16.87
N GLU A 509 -19.08 -3.89 -17.03
CA GLU A 509 -20.03 -4.12 -15.93
C GLU A 509 -20.27 -5.60 -15.63
N ILE A 510 -20.01 -6.49 -16.60
CA ILE A 510 -20.28 -7.93 -16.50
C ILE A 510 -19.02 -8.68 -16.02
N VAL A 511 -17.84 -8.23 -16.44
CA VAL A 511 -16.56 -8.82 -16.04
C VAL A 511 -16.01 -8.05 -14.83
N ALA A 512 -16.15 -8.62 -13.63
CA ALA A 512 -15.63 -8.06 -12.38
C ALA A 512 -14.10 -8.19 -12.25
N ASP A 513 -13.35 -7.84 -13.29
CA ASP A 513 -11.89 -7.89 -13.34
C ASP A 513 -11.28 -6.48 -13.23
N LYS A 514 -11.27 -5.96 -12.00
CA LYS A 514 -10.82 -4.61 -11.68
C LYS A 514 -9.96 -4.63 -10.42
N ALA A 515 -8.93 -3.81 -10.41
CA ALA A 515 -8.10 -3.55 -9.26
C ALA A 515 -8.08 -2.05 -8.95
N ILE A 516 -7.95 -1.71 -7.67
CA ILE A 516 -7.88 -0.34 -7.18
C ILE A 516 -6.51 -0.11 -6.51
N GLY A 517 -5.96 1.07 -6.73
CA GLY A 517 -4.73 1.58 -6.10
C GLY A 517 -4.94 3.00 -5.57
N LEU A 518 -4.12 3.38 -4.59
CA LEU A 518 -4.07 4.75 -4.08
C LEU A 518 -2.90 5.50 -4.75
N PRO A 519 -3.13 6.70 -5.33
CA PRO A 519 -2.05 7.56 -5.75
C PRO A 519 -1.24 8.08 -4.54
N PRO A 520 0.06 8.40 -4.72
CA PRO A 520 0.80 8.28 -5.98
C PRO A 520 1.22 6.82 -6.30
N LEU A 521 1.48 6.53 -7.58
CA LEU A 521 1.97 5.23 -8.09
C LEU A 521 3.38 5.35 -8.68
N ASN A 522 4.20 4.32 -8.48
CA ASN A 522 5.46 4.09 -9.20
C ASN A 522 5.36 2.78 -10.00
N ASP A 523 6.46 2.40 -10.66
CA ASP A 523 6.52 1.19 -11.49
C ASP A 523 6.08 -0.08 -10.75
N VAL A 524 6.59 -0.28 -9.52
CA VAL A 524 6.27 -1.44 -8.68
C VAL A 524 4.78 -1.47 -8.31
N LEU A 525 4.22 -0.32 -7.89
CA LEU A 525 2.80 -0.22 -7.51
C LEU A 525 1.87 -0.38 -8.71
N ALA A 526 2.23 0.18 -9.87
CA ALA A 526 1.46 0.02 -11.09
C ALA A 526 1.48 -1.43 -11.57
N ARG A 527 2.65 -2.10 -11.49
CA ARG A 527 2.79 -3.52 -11.84
C ARG A 527 2.00 -4.43 -10.89
N ASP A 528 1.98 -4.14 -9.59
CA ASP A 528 1.09 -4.82 -8.63
C ASP A 528 -0.39 -4.63 -9.01
N LEU A 529 -0.78 -3.38 -9.30
CA LEU A 529 -2.15 -3.05 -9.67
C LEU A 529 -2.61 -3.84 -10.91
N ILE A 530 -1.78 -3.91 -11.95
CA ILE A 530 -2.04 -4.73 -13.14
C ILE A 530 -2.04 -6.22 -12.77
N GLY A 531 -1.05 -6.68 -12.01
CA GLY A 531 -0.87 -8.09 -11.63
C GLY A 531 -2.06 -8.70 -10.87
N ARG A 532 -2.85 -7.87 -10.18
CA ARG A 532 -4.06 -8.29 -9.46
C ARG A 532 -5.27 -8.58 -10.36
N THR A 533 -5.19 -8.25 -11.65
CA THR A 533 -6.26 -8.50 -12.62
C THR A 533 -6.04 -9.80 -13.40
N LYS A 534 -7.13 -10.43 -13.84
CA LYS A 534 -7.12 -11.60 -14.71
C LYS A 534 -6.66 -11.24 -16.12
N VAL A 535 -6.89 -10.00 -16.57
CA VAL A 535 -6.44 -9.48 -17.87
C VAL A 535 -4.92 -9.51 -17.98
N MET A 536 -4.17 -9.47 -16.86
CA MET A 536 -2.72 -9.69 -16.87
C MET A 536 -2.30 -10.99 -17.56
N ARG A 537 -3.12 -12.06 -17.46
CA ARG A 537 -2.85 -13.32 -18.16
C ARG A 537 -2.97 -13.17 -19.68
N LYS A 538 -3.86 -12.31 -20.17
CA LYS A 538 -3.98 -11.97 -21.60
C LYS A 538 -2.83 -11.07 -22.04
N LEU A 539 -2.45 -10.08 -21.21
CA LEU A 539 -1.36 -9.15 -21.50
C LEU A 539 0.01 -9.83 -21.60
N ARG A 540 0.24 -10.95 -20.89
CA ARG A 540 1.47 -11.77 -21.02
C ARG A 540 1.56 -12.54 -22.34
N GLY A 541 0.53 -12.49 -23.19
CA GLY A 541 0.44 -13.26 -24.41
C GLY A 541 -0.11 -14.67 -24.17
N TYR A 542 -0.75 -15.22 -25.21
CA TYR A 542 -1.28 -16.58 -25.18
C TYR A 542 -1.39 -17.12 -26.61
N ARG A 543 -0.99 -18.38 -26.80
CA ARG A 543 -1.00 -19.05 -28.12
C ARG A 543 -0.30 -18.17 -29.18
N ASP A 544 -1.05 -17.72 -30.18
CA ASP A 544 -0.55 -16.89 -31.30
C ASP A 544 -0.64 -15.38 -31.05
N VAL A 545 -1.06 -14.96 -29.84
CA VAL A 545 -1.15 -13.55 -29.45
C VAL A 545 0.12 -13.16 -28.68
N PRO A 546 0.93 -12.20 -29.19
CA PRO A 546 2.13 -11.74 -28.51
C PRO A 546 1.79 -11.01 -27.20
N ALA A 547 2.79 -10.84 -26.33
CA ALA A 547 2.63 -10.06 -25.10
C ALA A 547 2.40 -8.58 -25.46
N ALA A 548 1.52 -7.92 -24.71
CA ALA A 548 1.29 -6.49 -24.84
C ALA A 548 2.44 -5.68 -24.21
N ASP A 549 2.55 -4.41 -24.59
CA ASP A 549 3.46 -3.44 -23.97
C ASP A 549 3.00 -3.08 -22.54
N ILE A 550 3.34 -3.96 -21.59
CA ILE A 550 3.00 -3.81 -20.17
C ILE A 550 3.68 -2.56 -19.59
N ASP A 551 4.90 -2.25 -20.02
CA ASP A 551 5.64 -1.08 -19.53
C ASP A 551 4.98 0.22 -20.03
N GLY A 552 4.43 0.23 -21.25
CA GLY A 552 3.56 1.31 -21.73
C GLY A 552 2.29 1.49 -20.88
N VAL A 553 1.63 0.40 -20.46
CA VAL A 553 0.47 0.48 -19.55
C VAL A 553 0.86 1.04 -18.18
N ILE A 554 2.02 0.63 -17.66
CA ILE A 554 2.59 1.17 -16.41
C ILE A 554 2.84 2.68 -16.54
N GLY A 555 3.43 3.12 -17.65
CA GLY A 555 3.64 4.53 -17.95
C GLY A 555 2.34 5.34 -17.91
N VAL A 556 1.25 4.81 -18.47
CA VAL A 556 -0.07 5.46 -18.42
C VAL A 556 -0.60 5.55 -16.98
N LEU A 557 -0.49 4.50 -16.17
CA LEU A 557 -0.94 4.51 -14.77
C LEU A 557 -0.16 5.53 -13.92
N ILE A 558 1.16 5.61 -14.09
CA ILE A 558 2.01 6.59 -13.42
C ILE A 558 1.65 8.00 -13.88
N ALA A 559 1.47 8.21 -15.19
CA ALA A 559 1.09 9.52 -15.75
C ALA A 559 -0.27 10.00 -15.22
N ILE A 560 -1.28 9.12 -15.15
CA ILE A 560 -2.58 9.44 -14.55
C ILE A 560 -2.40 9.75 -13.06
N SER A 561 -1.62 8.96 -12.34
CA SER A 561 -1.33 9.21 -10.93
C SER A 561 -0.68 10.57 -10.70
N GLN A 562 0.22 11.00 -11.58
CA GLN A 562 0.83 12.31 -11.53
C GLN A 562 -0.19 13.41 -11.85
N LEU A 563 -0.97 13.26 -12.92
CA LEU A 563 -2.01 14.21 -13.31
C LEU A 563 -3.02 14.46 -12.18
N VAL A 564 -3.41 13.40 -11.47
CA VAL A 564 -4.32 13.46 -10.31
C VAL A 564 -3.72 14.22 -9.13
N ALA A 565 -2.42 14.05 -8.89
CA ALA A 565 -1.69 14.74 -7.83
C ALA A 565 -1.48 16.24 -8.17
N ASP A 566 -1.16 16.55 -9.42
CA ASP A 566 -0.91 17.92 -9.88
C ASP A 566 -2.20 18.75 -10.05
N MET A 567 -3.32 18.07 -10.34
CA MET A 567 -4.63 18.68 -10.61
C MET A 567 -5.68 18.24 -9.58
N PRO A 568 -5.71 18.85 -8.38
CA PRO A 568 -6.77 18.62 -7.39
C PRO A 568 -8.18 18.92 -7.93
N ALA A 569 -8.28 19.73 -8.98
CA ALA A 569 -9.53 20.07 -9.64
C ALA A 569 -10.17 18.91 -10.41
N ILE A 570 -9.45 17.84 -10.75
CA ILE A 570 -10.03 16.68 -11.44
C ILE A 570 -10.77 15.80 -10.42
N ALA A 571 -12.07 15.59 -10.64
CA ALA A 571 -12.94 14.79 -9.80
C ALA A 571 -13.05 13.34 -10.28
N GLU A 572 -13.14 13.17 -11.61
CA GLU A 572 -13.20 11.85 -12.25
C GLU A 572 -12.40 11.89 -13.56
N LEU A 573 -11.76 10.77 -13.87
CA LEU A 573 -11.06 10.54 -15.13
C LEU A 573 -11.38 9.11 -15.58
N ASP A 574 -11.72 8.91 -16.84
CA ASP A 574 -11.95 7.58 -17.40
C ASP A 574 -11.34 7.49 -18.80
N ILE A 575 -10.48 6.49 -19.02
CA ILE A 575 -9.95 6.08 -20.31
C ILE A 575 -10.53 4.71 -20.63
N ASN A 576 -11.51 4.68 -21.53
CA ASN A 576 -12.16 3.46 -21.93
C ASN A 576 -12.62 3.51 -23.41
N PRO A 577 -11.98 2.76 -24.33
CA PRO A 577 -10.90 1.81 -24.09
C PRO A 577 -9.50 2.45 -24.18
N LEU A 578 -8.59 1.96 -23.34
CA LEU A 578 -7.14 2.01 -23.56
C LEU A 578 -6.74 0.72 -24.29
N ILE A 579 -6.25 0.83 -25.52
CA ILE A 579 -5.77 -0.34 -26.28
C ILE A 579 -4.34 -0.64 -25.87
N ALA A 580 -4.03 -1.90 -25.59
CA ALA A 580 -2.68 -2.39 -25.37
C ALA A 580 -2.35 -3.57 -26.30
N SER A 581 -1.23 -3.47 -27.03
CA SER A 581 -0.71 -4.51 -27.92
C SER A 581 0.81 -4.59 -27.86
N ASP A 582 1.40 -5.48 -28.65
CA ASP A 582 2.85 -5.57 -28.86
C ASP A 582 3.46 -4.31 -29.50
N LYS A 583 2.64 -3.44 -30.08
CA LYS A 583 3.06 -2.19 -30.73
C LYS A 583 2.96 -0.96 -29.83
N GLY A 584 2.50 -1.14 -28.59
CA GLY A 584 2.36 -0.06 -27.62
C GLY A 584 0.93 0.09 -27.08
N VAL A 585 0.70 1.23 -26.42
CA VAL A 585 -0.58 1.60 -25.80
C VAL A 585 -1.20 2.82 -26.47
N MET A 586 -2.53 2.90 -26.51
CA MET A 586 -3.24 4.06 -27.08
C MET A 586 -4.62 4.26 -26.47
N ALA A 587 -4.88 5.45 -25.95
CA ALA A 587 -6.18 5.87 -25.45
C ALA A 587 -7.11 6.26 -26.61
N LEU A 588 -8.21 5.53 -26.79
CA LEU A 588 -9.17 5.80 -27.87
C LEU A 588 -10.28 6.77 -27.45
N ASP A 589 -10.72 6.67 -26.19
CA ASP A 589 -11.69 7.59 -25.60
C ASP A 589 -11.25 7.98 -24.20
N ALA A 590 -11.62 9.20 -23.81
CA ALA A 590 -11.27 9.77 -22.53
C ALA A 590 -12.36 10.73 -22.06
N ARG A 591 -12.64 10.71 -20.76
CA ARG A 591 -13.56 11.65 -20.10
C ARG A 591 -12.90 12.18 -18.83
N ILE A 592 -13.07 13.48 -18.59
CA ILE A 592 -12.56 14.14 -17.40
C ILE A 592 -13.66 15.04 -16.85
N ARG A 593 -14.07 14.77 -15.61
CA ARG A 593 -14.97 15.62 -14.82
C ARG A 593 -14.13 16.44 -13.84
N ILE A 594 -14.47 17.70 -13.69
CA ILE A 594 -13.81 18.62 -12.76
C ILE A 594 -14.72 19.00 -11.61
N HIS A 595 -14.11 19.25 -10.45
CA HIS A 595 -14.77 19.80 -9.26
C HIS A 595 -15.16 21.26 -9.48
N GLY A 596 -16.22 21.68 -8.77
CA GLY A 596 -16.47 23.09 -8.57
C GLY A 596 -15.30 23.78 -7.86
N ALA A 597 -15.13 25.09 -8.06
CA ALA A 597 -14.04 25.84 -7.43
C ALA A 597 -14.06 25.74 -5.88
N ALA A 598 -15.24 25.68 -5.27
CA ALA A 598 -15.41 25.54 -3.82
C ALA A 598 -15.11 24.13 -3.27
N GLU A 599 -15.03 23.13 -4.14
CA GLU A 599 -14.84 21.71 -3.79
C GLU A 599 -13.38 21.26 -3.93
N THR A 600 -12.53 22.12 -4.52
CA THR A 600 -11.11 21.80 -4.74
C THR A 600 -10.36 21.83 -3.41
N ARG A 601 -9.73 20.70 -3.06
CA ARG A 601 -8.90 20.55 -1.86
C ARG A 601 -7.51 20.05 -2.22
N ASP A 602 -6.49 20.82 -1.84
CA ASP A 602 -5.08 20.45 -2.09
C ASP A 602 -4.63 19.24 -1.24
N ASP A 603 -5.36 18.93 -0.17
CA ASP A 603 -5.04 17.85 0.78
C ASP A 603 -5.89 16.58 0.60
N ARG A 604 -6.44 16.35 -0.60
CA ARG A 604 -7.33 15.20 -0.84
C ARG A 604 -6.65 13.83 -0.89
N LEU A 605 -5.34 13.77 -1.12
CA LEU A 605 -4.60 12.49 -1.18
C LEU A 605 -4.52 11.86 0.23
N ALA A 606 -4.91 10.59 0.34
CA ALA A 606 -4.77 9.82 1.58
C ALA A 606 -3.30 9.50 1.92
N ILE A 607 -2.39 9.56 0.95
CA ILE A 607 -0.95 9.40 1.14
C ILE A 607 -0.27 10.62 0.56
N SER A 608 0.55 11.29 1.37
CA SER A 608 1.28 12.46 0.88
C SER A 608 2.31 12.06 -0.18
N PRO A 609 2.34 12.78 -1.30
CA PRO A 609 3.28 12.52 -2.38
C PRO A 609 4.70 12.89 -1.99
N TYR A 610 5.67 12.39 -2.75
CA TYR A 610 7.06 12.84 -2.63
C TYR A 610 7.13 14.36 -2.86
N PRO A 611 7.69 15.16 -1.93
CA PRO A 611 7.66 16.61 -2.05
C PRO A 611 8.76 17.11 -3.00
N ALA A 612 8.64 16.78 -4.28
CA ALA A 612 9.63 17.08 -5.33
C ALA A 612 9.98 18.58 -5.40
N GLY A 613 9.00 19.46 -5.15
CA GLY A 613 9.18 20.92 -5.12
C GLY A 613 10.10 21.45 -4.02
N LEU A 614 10.53 20.60 -3.06
CA LEU A 614 11.53 20.94 -2.05
C LEU A 614 12.96 20.58 -2.48
N SER A 615 13.15 20.10 -3.72
CA SER A 615 14.47 19.84 -4.29
C SER A 615 15.10 21.13 -4.82
N GLY A 616 16.42 21.21 -4.80
CA GLY A 616 17.16 22.40 -5.23
C GLY A 616 18.66 22.21 -5.13
N GLN A 617 19.37 23.31 -4.89
CA GLN A 617 20.81 23.34 -4.65
C GLN A 617 21.06 23.93 -3.27
N ILE A 618 22.13 23.49 -2.63
CA ILE A 618 22.61 24.05 -1.36
C ILE A 618 24.11 24.29 -1.43
N SER A 619 24.54 25.48 -0.99
CA SER A 619 25.95 25.85 -0.97
C SER A 619 26.51 25.79 0.45
N ALA A 620 27.67 25.15 0.60
CA ALA A 620 28.43 25.19 1.84
C ALA A 620 29.21 26.52 1.97
N ARG A 621 29.70 26.84 3.17
CA ARG A 621 30.43 28.10 3.45
C ARG A 621 31.75 28.22 2.67
N ASN A 622 32.35 27.09 2.31
CA ASN A 622 33.53 27.03 1.45
C ASN A 622 33.23 27.27 -0.04
N GLY A 623 31.97 27.51 -0.41
CA GLY A 623 31.52 27.75 -1.79
C GLY A 623 31.30 26.48 -2.62
N ALA A 624 31.37 25.29 -2.03
CA ALA A 624 31.00 24.05 -2.71
C ALA A 624 29.47 23.91 -2.80
N ASP A 625 28.98 23.55 -3.97
CA ASP A 625 27.55 23.34 -4.23
C ASP A 625 27.20 21.85 -4.19
N TYR A 626 26.02 21.56 -3.65
CA TYR A 626 25.47 20.21 -3.53
C TYR A 626 24.03 20.19 -4.03
N SER A 627 23.65 19.11 -4.72
CA SER A 627 22.25 18.87 -5.04
C SER A 627 21.51 18.51 -3.76
N LEU A 628 20.41 19.20 -3.47
CA LEU A 628 19.58 18.97 -2.28
C LEU A 628 18.23 18.41 -2.70
N ARG A 629 17.79 17.32 -2.09
CA ARG A 629 16.42 16.82 -2.26
C ARG A 629 15.92 16.06 -1.03
N PRO A 630 14.60 15.92 -0.86
CA PRO A 630 14.06 14.98 0.12
C PRO A 630 14.58 13.55 -0.14
N ILE A 631 14.83 12.81 0.95
CA ILE A 631 15.30 11.42 0.90
C ILE A 631 14.25 10.51 0.25
N ARG A 632 14.66 9.40 -0.35
CA ARG A 632 13.79 8.38 -0.94
C ARG A 632 14.21 6.99 -0.45
N PRO A 633 13.33 5.97 -0.46
CA PRO A 633 13.68 4.58 -0.13
C PRO A 633 14.92 4.08 -0.86
N GLU A 634 15.06 4.43 -2.14
CA GLU A 634 16.13 4.00 -3.04
C GLU A 634 17.50 4.54 -2.61
N ASP A 635 17.54 5.55 -1.74
CA ASP A 635 18.78 6.09 -1.16
C ASP A 635 19.36 5.18 -0.06
N GLU A 636 18.71 4.05 0.27
CA GLU A 636 19.16 3.11 1.29
C GLU A 636 20.63 2.68 1.08
N PRO A 637 21.05 2.23 -0.12
CA PRO A 637 22.42 1.77 -0.32
C PRO A 637 23.44 2.90 -0.14
N ASP A 638 23.12 4.11 -0.64
CA ASP A 638 24.00 5.28 -0.54
C ASP A 638 24.09 5.78 0.91
N LEU A 639 23.01 5.67 1.68
CA LEU A 639 22.99 5.99 3.10
C LEU A 639 23.86 5.00 3.91
N ILE A 640 23.80 3.72 3.57
CA ILE A 640 24.70 2.70 4.17
C ILE A 640 26.15 3.03 3.83
N ALA A 641 26.45 3.27 2.55
CA ALA A 641 27.80 3.62 2.09
C ALA A 641 28.34 4.88 2.78
N MET A 642 27.50 5.91 2.97
CA MET A 642 27.87 7.11 3.71
C MET A 642 28.27 6.80 5.16
N VAL A 643 27.48 5.98 5.86
CA VAL A 643 27.75 5.63 7.28
C VAL A 643 29.00 4.77 7.40
N GLU A 644 29.26 3.87 6.46
CA GLU A 644 30.49 3.06 6.43
C GLU A 644 31.76 3.89 6.18
N GLN A 645 31.61 5.08 5.58
CA GLN A 645 32.69 6.05 5.37
C GLN A 645 32.89 7.02 6.56
N LEU A 646 32.08 6.91 7.62
CA LEU A 646 32.24 7.77 8.79
C LEU A 646 33.46 7.37 9.63
N ASP A 647 34.00 8.36 10.36
CA ASP A 647 34.92 8.05 11.44
C ASP A 647 34.12 7.35 12.56
N PRO A 648 34.63 6.28 13.20
CA PRO A 648 33.92 5.59 14.27
C PRO A 648 33.47 6.51 15.40
N GLU A 649 34.23 7.56 15.68
CA GLU A 649 33.88 8.55 16.70
C GLU A 649 32.70 9.41 16.25
N ASP A 650 32.65 9.78 14.97
CA ASP A 650 31.54 10.54 14.40
C ASP A 650 30.23 9.76 14.41
N ALA A 651 30.29 8.46 14.10
CA ALA A 651 29.16 7.56 14.22
C ALA A 651 28.70 7.44 15.69
N ARG A 652 29.64 7.30 16.63
CA ARG A 652 29.35 7.24 18.07
C ARG A 652 28.67 8.52 18.57
N LEU A 653 29.19 9.68 18.19
CA LEU A 653 28.63 10.97 18.57
C LEU A 653 27.22 11.19 18.02
N ARG A 654 26.90 10.62 16.86
CA ARG A 654 25.57 10.72 16.23
C ARG A 654 24.56 9.71 16.74
N PHE A 655 24.95 8.45 16.88
CA PHE A 655 24.04 7.34 17.22
C PHE A 655 24.08 6.97 18.70
N MET A 656 24.90 7.67 19.50
CA MET A 656 25.12 7.40 20.93
C MET A 656 25.52 5.94 21.20
N SER A 657 26.09 5.28 20.19
CA SER A 657 26.43 3.87 20.18
C SER A 657 27.57 3.64 19.20
N SER A 658 28.45 2.69 19.50
CA SER A 658 29.54 2.30 18.59
C SER A 658 28.97 1.56 17.38
N MET A 659 28.52 2.31 16.37
CA MET A 659 27.98 1.78 15.13
C MET A 659 29.06 1.82 14.06
N ARG A 660 29.57 0.64 13.66
CA ARG A 660 30.52 0.50 12.53
C ARG A 660 29.85 0.11 11.21
N ARG A 661 28.64 -0.44 11.28
CA ARG A 661 27.85 -0.87 10.13
C ARG A 661 26.39 -0.59 10.41
N MET A 662 25.69 -0.09 9.40
CA MET A 662 24.25 0.05 9.43
C MET A 662 23.61 -1.16 8.77
N SER A 663 22.62 -1.76 9.43
CA SER A 663 21.85 -2.84 8.81
C SER A 663 20.90 -2.30 7.75
N HIS A 664 20.63 -3.09 6.71
CA HIS A 664 19.58 -2.79 5.71
C HIS A 664 18.26 -2.38 6.37
N ARG A 665 17.82 -3.12 7.39
CA ARG A 665 16.58 -2.82 8.13
C ARG A 665 16.60 -1.44 8.79
N LEU A 666 17.74 -1.01 9.34
CA LEU A 666 17.86 0.34 9.92
C LEU A 666 17.90 1.40 8.82
N ALA A 667 18.67 1.19 7.75
CA ALA A 667 18.77 2.13 6.64
C ALA A 667 17.41 2.32 5.95
N ALA A 668 16.68 1.24 5.66
CA ALA A 668 15.33 1.30 5.08
C ALA A 668 14.38 2.10 5.97
N ARG A 669 14.43 1.92 7.29
CA ARG A 669 13.62 2.71 8.24
C ARG A 669 13.98 4.20 8.20
N LEU A 670 15.25 4.51 7.98
CA LEU A 670 15.71 5.88 7.88
C LEU A 670 15.28 6.49 6.53
N THR A 671 15.44 5.80 5.40
CA THR A 671 15.13 6.37 4.08
C THR A 671 13.65 6.46 3.76
N GLN A 672 12.81 5.68 4.44
CA GLN A 672 11.38 5.58 4.15
C GLN A 672 10.53 6.34 5.15
N ILE A 673 10.65 7.66 5.07
CA ILE A 673 9.96 8.56 5.97
C ILE A 673 8.50 8.76 5.57
N ASP A 674 7.67 9.14 6.53
CA ASP A 674 6.34 9.66 6.27
C ASP A 674 6.42 11.19 6.14
N TYR A 675 6.31 11.72 4.92
CA TYR A 675 6.44 13.16 4.69
C TYR A 675 5.42 14.01 5.44
N ASP A 676 4.33 13.46 5.98
CA ASP A 676 3.39 14.22 6.80
C ASP A 676 3.95 14.58 8.18
N ARG A 677 4.86 13.77 8.72
CA ARG A 677 5.38 13.91 10.11
C ARG A 677 6.90 14.02 10.19
N GLU A 678 7.57 13.41 9.22
CA GLU A 678 9.01 13.36 9.12
C GLU A 678 9.46 14.11 7.87
N MET A 679 10.63 14.72 7.95
CA MET A 679 11.32 15.24 6.78
C MET A 679 12.78 14.86 6.89
N ALA A 680 13.38 14.45 5.78
CA ALA A 680 14.81 14.29 5.69
C ALA A 680 15.28 14.80 4.34
N PHE A 681 16.27 15.68 4.36
CA PHE A 681 16.94 16.16 3.15
C PHE A 681 18.32 15.56 3.06
N ILE A 682 18.70 15.17 1.85
CA ILE A 682 20.04 14.70 1.52
C ILE A 682 20.72 15.71 0.61
N ALA A 683 21.97 16.04 0.95
CA ALA A 683 22.90 16.72 0.06
C ALA A 683 23.73 15.67 -0.68
N LEU A 684 23.79 15.79 -2.00
CA LEU A 684 24.44 14.85 -2.91
C LEU A 684 25.61 15.53 -3.62
N ASP A 685 26.71 14.79 -3.76
CA ASP A 685 27.85 15.08 -4.64
C ASP A 685 28.16 13.89 -5.56
N ASP A 686 29.21 13.98 -6.37
CA ASP A 686 29.63 12.92 -7.31
C ASP A 686 29.96 11.58 -6.60
N ALA A 687 30.24 11.60 -5.30
CA ALA A 687 30.55 10.43 -4.50
C ALA A 687 29.35 9.90 -3.70
N GLY A 688 28.14 10.42 -3.95
CA GLY A 688 26.89 10.02 -3.31
C GLY A 688 26.44 10.99 -2.23
N ILE A 689 25.89 10.47 -1.13
CA ILE A 689 25.37 11.32 -0.04
C ILE A 689 26.51 11.98 0.73
N ALA A 690 26.57 13.31 0.65
CA ALA A 690 27.52 14.17 1.34
C ALA A 690 27.05 14.51 2.78
N GLY A 691 25.73 14.65 2.97
CA GLY A 691 25.14 14.96 4.27
C GLY A 691 23.64 14.70 4.29
N VAL A 692 23.10 14.48 5.49
CA VAL A 692 21.68 14.25 5.75
C VAL A 692 21.23 15.08 6.94
N VAL A 693 20.10 15.76 6.81
CA VAL A 693 19.41 16.42 7.92
C VAL A 693 18.00 15.88 8.03
N ARG A 694 17.50 15.77 9.26
CA ARG A 694 16.26 15.10 9.61
C ARG A 694 15.44 15.94 10.58
N LEU A 695 14.14 15.74 10.50
CA LEU A 695 13.11 16.32 11.34
C LEU A 695 12.04 15.26 11.59
N THR A 696 11.67 15.05 12.85
CA THR A 696 10.58 14.16 13.25
C THR A 696 9.66 14.94 14.17
N ALA A 697 8.48 15.30 13.67
CA ALA A 697 7.49 16.05 14.42
C ALA A 697 6.61 15.14 15.29
N ASP A 698 6.11 15.71 16.39
CA ASP A 698 5.03 15.10 17.16
C ASP A 698 3.70 15.11 16.36
N PRO A 699 2.70 14.30 16.76
CA PRO A 699 1.42 14.23 16.04
C PRO A 699 0.68 15.57 15.93
N ASP A 700 0.94 16.51 16.83
CA ASP A 700 0.31 17.83 16.89
C ASP A 700 1.09 18.92 16.12
N ASN A 701 2.24 18.57 15.51
CA ASN A 701 3.18 19.49 14.86
C ASN A 701 3.64 20.66 15.76
N GLU A 702 3.64 20.50 17.09
CA GLU A 702 4.11 21.53 18.00
C GLU A 702 5.62 21.47 18.16
N ARG A 703 6.17 20.27 18.30
CA ARG A 703 7.58 20.04 18.57
C ARG A 703 8.15 19.04 17.57
N ALA A 704 9.41 19.23 17.20
CA ALA A 704 10.11 18.26 16.38
C ALA A 704 11.55 18.03 16.85
N GLU A 705 11.95 16.76 16.82
CA GLU A 705 13.33 16.37 17.01
C GLU A 705 14.09 16.55 15.69
N TYR A 706 15.28 17.16 15.73
CA TYR A 706 16.15 17.24 14.57
C TYR A 706 17.36 16.32 14.72
N ALA A 707 17.94 15.93 13.59
CA ALA A 707 19.25 15.33 13.58
C ALA A 707 20.00 15.66 12.28
N VAL A 708 21.31 15.83 12.36
CA VAL A 708 22.17 16.12 11.20
C VAL A 708 23.39 15.19 11.20
N LEU A 709 23.83 14.82 10.01
CA LEU A 709 25.00 13.99 9.79
C LEU A 709 25.70 14.47 8.50
N VAL A 710 27.01 14.64 8.55
CA VAL A 710 27.83 15.03 7.40
C VAL A 710 28.97 14.03 7.29
N ARG A 711 29.28 13.60 6.06
CA ARG A 711 30.37 12.67 5.78
C ARG A 711 31.69 13.25 6.32
N SER A 712 32.48 12.47 7.05
CA SER A 712 33.60 12.99 7.87
C SER A 712 34.58 13.92 7.13
N PRO A 713 35.02 13.63 5.89
CA PRO A 713 35.93 14.51 5.15
C PRO A 713 35.35 15.90 4.82
N LEU A 714 34.02 16.06 4.88
CA LEU A 714 33.33 17.32 4.59
C LEU A 714 33.02 18.12 5.86
N LYS A 715 33.47 17.69 7.03
CA LYS A 715 33.32 18.48 8.26
C LYS A 715 34.16 19.76 8.19
N GLY A 716 33.63 20.85 8.76
CA GLY A 716 34.26 22.16 8.71
C GLY A 716 34.07 22.94 7.39
N THR A 717 33.45 22.35 6.36
CA THR A 717 33.12 23.05 5.10
C THR A 717 31.94 24.01 5.23
N GLY A 718 31.12 23.86 6.28
CA GLY A 718 29.87 24.58 6.48
C GLY A 718 28.63 23.87 5.93
N LEU A 719 28.76 22.68 5.31
CA LEU A 719 27.61 21.92 4.82
C LEU A 719 26.58 21.60 5.91
N GLY A 720 27.03 21.21 7.10
CA GLY A 720 26.14 20.93 8.24
C GLY A 720 25.32 22.15 8.69
N PHE A 721 25.90 23.35 8.58
CA PHE A 721 25.19 24.60 8.87
C PHE A 721 24.12 24.89 7.82
N ALA A 722 24.47 24.76 6.53
CA ALA A 722 23.51 24.99 5.46
C ALA A 722 22.33 24.01 5.55
N LEU A 723 22.59 22.72 5.78
CA LEU A 723 21.56 21.70 5.96
C LEU A 723 20.65 22.00 7.17
N MET A 724 21.24 22.38 8.30
CA MET A 724 20.48 22.76 9.50
C MET A 724 19.61 24.01 9.26
N GLN A 725 20.13 25.04 8.57
CA GLN A 725 19.36 26.22 8.21
C GLN A 725 18.14 25.84 7.35
N HIS A 726 18.35 24.98 6.35
CA HIS A 726 17.29 24.51 5.47
C HIS A 726 16.19 23.75 6.22
N ILE A 727 16.53 22.85 7.15
CA ILE A 727 15.51 22.11 7.92
C ILE A 727 14.77 23.03 8.91
N ILE A 728 15.42 24.07 9.45
CA ILE A 728 14.79 25.08 10.31
C ILE A 728 13.75 25.87 9.52
N ASP A 729 14.09 26.31 8.31
CA ASP A 729 13.17 27.06 7.44
C ASP A 729 11.98 26.19 7.01
N HIS A 730 12.23 24.90 6.72
CA HIS A 730 11.17 23.93 6.50
C HIS A 730 10.26 23.76 7.73
N ALA A 731 10.83 23.64 8.93
CA ALA A 731 10.06 23.51 10.16
C ALA A 731 9.18 24.73 10.45
N ARG A 732 9.68 25.96 10.19
CA ARG A 732 8.90 27.19 10.26
C ARG A 732 7.74 27.19 9.27
N ALA A 733 7.99 26.78 8.02
CA ALA A 733 6.96 26.70 6.99
C ALA A 733 5.85 25.69 7.35
N ARG A 734 6.19 24.62 8.09
CA ARG A 734 5.21 23.66 8.64
C ARG A 734 4.47 24.15 9.89
N GLY A 735 4.85 25.30 10.46
CA GLY A 735 4.24 25.83 11.67
C GLY A 735 4.72 25.16 12.96
N ILE A 736 5.86 24.46 12.93
CA ILE A 736 6.45 23.85 14.12
C ILE A 736 6.91 24.94 15.07
N LYS A 737 6.56 24.82 16.36
CA LYS A 737 6.83 25.84 17.37
C LYS A 737 8.21 25.68 18.00
N THR A 738 8.70 24.45 18.13
CA THR A 738 9.96 24.18 18.83
C THR A 738 10.75 23.05 18.20
N LEU A 739 12.04 23.27 17.94
CA LEU A 739 12.99 22.23 17.55
C LEU A 739 13.84 21.83 18.73
N PHE A 740 14.14 20.55 18.85
CA PHE A 740 15.07 20.07 19.85
C PHE A 740 15.93 18.90 19.37
N GLY A 741 17.02 18.64 20.06
CA GLY A 741 17.87 17.48 19.81
C GLY A 741 18.66 17.11 21.06
N HIS A 742 19.07 15.84 21.15
CA HIS A 742 19.93 15.34 22.22
C HIS A 742 21.36 15.23 21.72
N VAL A 743 22.29 15.91 22.40
CA VAL A 743 23.70 16.02 21.97
C VAL A 743 24.60 15.66 23.16
N LEU A 744 25.59 14.79 22.93
CA LEU A 744 26.60 14.46 23.95
C LEU A 744 27.44 15.70 24.30
N LYS A 745 27.76 15.88 25.59
CA LYS A 745 28.54 17.04 26.09
C LYS A 745 29.89 17.23 25.41
N GLU A 746 30.50 16.12 25.00
CA GLU A 746 31.79 16.05 24.29
C GLU A 746 31.69 16.39 22.80
N ASN A 747 30.49 16.45 22.21
CA ASN A 747 30.30 16.81 20.80
C ASN A 747 30.36 18.33 20.61
N HIS A 748 31.54 18.91 20.87
CA HIS A 748 31.78 20.36 20.79
C HIS A 748 31.47 20.94 19.41
N ALA A 749 31.68 20.18 18.33
CA ALA A 749 31.35 20.61 16.98
C ALA A 749 29.84 20.83 16.80
N MET A 750 29.01 19.89 17.24
CA MET A 750 27.55 20.03 17.16
C MET A 750 27.03 21.11 18.11
N LEU A 751 27.57 21.22 19.33
CA LEU A 751 27.18 22.27 20.28
C LEU A 751 27.53 23.67 19.76
N SER A 752 28.69 23.84 19.13
CA SER A 752 29.07 25.09 18.47
C SER A 752 28.15 25.42 17.29
N LEU A 753 27.82 24.42 16.48
CA LEU A 753 26.88 24.58 15.36
C LEU A 753 25.48 25.01 15.86
N ALA A 754 24.98 24.35 16.90
CA ALA A 754 23.68 24.65 17.50
C ALA A 754 23.67 26.08 18.08
N ALA A 755 24.71 26.49 18.80
CA ALA A 755 24.83 27.84 19.35
C ALA A 755 24.84 28.92 18.25
N GLU A 756 25.54 28.67 17.15
CA GLU A 756 25.60 29.59 16.01
C GLU A 756 24.25 29.76 15.30
N LEU A 757 23.40 28.72 15.34
CA LEU A 757 22.03 28.74 14.81
C LEU A 757 20.99 29.24 15.84
N GLY A 758 21.44 29.67 17.03
CA GLY A 758 20.56 30.24 18.06
C GLY A 758 19.89 29.22 18.99
N PHE A 759 20.32 27.96 19.00
CA PHE A 759 19.82 26.98 19.96
C PHE A 759 20.34 27.29 21.38
N MET A 760 19.46 27.14 22.37
CA MET A 760 19.79 27.17 23.78
C MET A 760 20.10 25.76 24.28
N THR A 761 20.98 25.63 25.28
CA THR A 761 21.31 24.34 25.90
C THR A 761 20.64 24.20 27.26
N GLU A 762 20.06 23.04 27.50
CA GLU A 762 19.39 22.66 28.74
C GLU A 762 19.99 21.32 29.24
N PRO A 763 20.23 21.15 30.56
CA PRO A 763 20.62 19.85 31.11
C PRO A 763 19.45 18.86 31.00
N VAL A 764 19.75 17.60 30.71
CA VAL A 764 18.76 16.50 30.74
C VAL A 764 18.70 15.93 32.16
N GLU A 765 17.52 15.92 32.78
CA GLU A 765 17.35 15.33 34.12
C GLU A 765 17.68 13.82 34.10
N GLY A 766 18.61 13.39 34.96
CA GLY A 766 18.98 11.98 35.11
C GLY A 766 20.08 11.46 34.19
N GLU A 767 20.52 12.23 33.18
CA GLU A 767 21.59 11.83 32.26
C GLU A 767 22.78 12.79 32.33
N SER A 768 23.92 12.33 32.87
CA SER A 768 25.08 13.19 33.14
C SER A 768 25.83 13.63 31.89
N ASP A 769 25.69 12.92 30.77
CA ASP A 769 26.60 13.06 29.61
C ASP A 769 25.93 13.68 28.38
N GLN A 770 24.64 14.03 28.48
CA GLN A 770 23.86 14.63 27.40
C GLN A 770 23.40 16.05 27.74
N LEU A 771 23.24 16.85 26.70
CA LEU A 771 22.57 18.15 26.71
C LEU A 771 21.41 18.11 25.73
N ARG A 772 20.29 18.69 26.12
CA ARG A 772 19.19 18.97 25.22
C ARG A 772 19.38 20.35 24.63
N VAL A 773 19.44 20.44 23.31
CA VAL A 773 19.51 21.72 22.58
C VAL A 773 18.12 22.06 22.06
N VAL A 774 17.66 23.29 22.26
CA VAL A 774 16.30 23.72 21.95
C VAL A 774 16.31 25.05 21.20
N LEU A 775 15.54 25.15 20.13
CA LEU A 775 15.29 26.38 19.37
C LEU A 775 13.77 26.66 19.35
N ASP A 776 13.38 27.83 19.85
CA ASP A 776 12.00 28.31 19.75
C ASP A 776 11.79 29.02 18.40
N LEU A 777 10.96 28.44 17.55
CA LEU A 777 10.68 28.97 16.21
C LEU A 777 9.60 30.05 16.19
N ARG A 778 8.95 30.32 17.33
CA ARG A 778 7.98 31.42 17.47
C ARG A 778 8.66 32.77 17.62
N SER A 779 9.94 32.75 18.00
CA SER A 779 10.76 33.96 18.06
C SER A 779 11.30 34.26 16.65
N PRO A 780 11.24 35.53 16.20
CA PRO A 780 11.62 35.92 14.85
C PRO A 780 13.09 35.64 14.52
#